data_AF-A0A9W7TMX6-F1
#
_entry.id   AF-A0A9W7TMX6-F1
#
_cell.length_a   1.000
_cell.length_b   1.000
_cell.length_c   1.000
_cell.angle_alpha   90.00
_cell.angle_beta   90.00
_cell.angle_gamma   90.00
#
_symmetry.space_group_name_H-M   'P 1'
#
loop_
_entity.id
_entity.type
_entity.pdbx_description
1 polymer ?
#
loop_
_entity_poly.entity_id
_entity_poly.type
_entity_poly.pdbx_seq_one_letter_code
_entity_poly.pdbx_strand_id
1 'polypeptide(L)'
;MATTLVCFVTLLLCGLSCGGPPGGEFALSYMQNYINANYEHPDHLIEVYNPPTAKSSANVRVSALGKVEQKVVQPGQSEVFHFPNDIEMDVTSKGQKTVLVESSEEVMVTAVNYRTSSTGTSVIYPVSDWGTEYYVFTPVSPPSKDPRPYAHQEFAITNHKHKKNTVEIYLRGEVNYQGKQYPKGSKLIFDMEPYESVLIQSNEDLTNTKVLSKHPVAVFTGHSCTWLFAGCDHVYEQLLPVNSWGRDFIVVPIIYDNPKRYDSVYIQASETTKVTLRGEDGTTLPVQLKEGESYRANLFGRSSLRITSDKGIQVLFEFNGGITQDKVMNDPFLMNVVPTDRYSTAYTLQGEKGFANKAILIAPTNKLNELIVDKAKMTKNVQWYKTGSSEYSWTQLNFDESSALHQVALSDTPFMLYAFGVAKVNGYGTSAFAHRAVIPQCPPHSHFDFSASSCPATCENPTPQSNCAKSPGCVCNDGYILCKNKCVKQSHCGCVYSVGNQKLYLEVGQSAWADLKCNIKCSCNTNGKIACVSVACQAGEECRSVKGLMGCVPKSYATCTISGDPHYVTFDHKTYDFQGTCTYTAAEACHIKGTKLTPFMVVVENERWDGISQDVSMAKVVIVEVYGEILVLRRDQLSQLMVNNVLTSIPLSLLNGKIKVFQEGLHYAITTDFGLKVTYDMIYKVTVTVPSSYRDKMCGLCGNYNGNPNDEYQLPDGKQTTDINTFGAEWKVPVVGVICDDGCNGDFCPKCDPQKKIIYEKDCSIITDPKGPFATCHGVINPESYYNDCVYDVCIGKGDKNMLCLSITSYVTDCQRFGVVIQNWRTQQFCPLSCPANSHYETCAKICEKPCPGLTDIITCDTDTCAEACTCDSGFYFIGTNCVNANQCGCYEDGISYNIGEIIVTDDCKEILTCLATGEVKHEAMACKSNEVCQVRNGIRGCFPSQCVLEAGGIFTFYSGGIGKITAAGAYEIVTVCNGVLEFEWFRVVADVQICATGGIPMTAAVYVFFDDLVITINSKQEIWFNGMKIYKHHYTLRDGVLVKIEKDVVIIQKFGITVSYSIKQELSVSVGKYLSNRICGACGELTAITKGATFQAQLDKYRAPDFPRW
;
A
#
# COMPACT_ATOMS: atom_id res chain seq x y z
N MET A 1 20.04 -35.98 -2.74
CA MET A 1 19.30 -35.76 -1.48
C MET A 1 18.48 -34.50 -1.68
N ALA A 2 17.19 -34.60 -1.38
CA ALA A 2 16.12 -33.81 -1.98
C ALA A 2 16.00 -32.38 -1.42
N THR A 3 15.66 -31.49 -2.36
CA THR A 3 14.83 -30.29 -2.28
C THR A 3 14.04 -30.08 -0.98
N THR A 4 14.18 -28.90 -0.36
CA THR A 4 13.18 -28.36 0.57
C THR A 4 12.84 -26.95 0.12
N LEU A 5 11.63 -26.83 -0.43
CA LEU A 5 11.03 -25.63 -1.00
C LEU A 5 10.33 -24.82 0.11
N VAL A 6 10.39 -23.51 -0.06
CA VAL A 6 9.71 -22.45 0.68
C VAL A 6 8.22 -22.74 0.89
N CYS A 7 7.73 -22.66 2.13
CA CYS A 7 6.30 -22.63 2.44
C CYS A 7 6.07 -21.95 3.81
N PHE A 8 5.99 -20.62 3.84
CA PHE A 8 5.44 -19.85 4.96
C PHE A 8 4.88 -18.50 4.44
N VAL A 9 3.82 -18.59 3.64
CA VAL A 9 2.86 -17.50 3.42
C VAL A 9 1.49 -18.15 3.28
N THR A 10 0.65 -18.03 4.32
CA THR A 10 -0.83 -18.07 4.29
C THR A 10 -1.34 -18.26 5.72
N LEU A 11 -1.53 -17.16 6.48
CA LEU A 11 -2.41 -17.11 7.66
C LEU A 11 -2.40 -15.67 8.21
N LEU A 12 -3.28 -14.81 7.68
CA LEU A 12 -3.85 -13.61 8.33
C LEU A 12 -4.71 -12.83 7.31
N LEU A 13 -5.71 -13.52 6.75
CA LEU A 13 -6.87 -12.92 6.10
C LEU A 13 -8.08 -13.61 6.73
N CYS A 14 -8.55 -13.07 7.84
CA CYS A 14 -9.91 -13.24 8.37
C CYS A 14 -9.99 -12.45 9.67
N GLY A 15 -10.87 -11.46 9.72
CA GLY A 15 -11.28 -10.83 10.98
C GLY A 15 -11.56 -9.35 10.84
N LEU A 16 -12.85 -8.99 10.81
CA LEU A 16 -13.50 -7.99 11.68
C LEU A 16 -14.74 -7.39 10.99
N SER A 17 -15.85 -8.14 11.05
CA SER A 17 -17.25 -7.67 10.92
C SER A 17 -18.16 -8.89 10.77
N CYS A 18 -18.88 -9.35 11.81
CA CYS A 18 -19.96 -10.33 11.61
C CYS A 18 -21.18 -10.05 12.49
N GLY A 19 -22.16 -9.34 11.93
CA GLY A 19 -23.47 -9.94 11.72
C GLY A 19 -23.74 -9.83 10.22
N GLY A 20 -24.12 -10.94 9.56
CA GLY A 20 -24.19 -11.10 8.10
C GLY A 20 -23.11 -10.35 7.30
N PRO A 21 -21.95 -10.96 6.99
CA PRO A 21 -20.90 -10.25 6.27
C PRO A 21 -21.39 -9.80 4.88
N PRO A 22 -21.16 -8.54 4.51
CA PRO A 22 -21.58 -8.02 3.22
C PRO A 22 -20.79 -8.71 2.09
N GLY A 23 -21.44 -8.94 0.95
CA GLY A 23 -20.83 -9.64 -0.17
C GLY A 23 -21.57 -9.45 -1.49
N GLY A 24 -20.93 -9.85 -2.59
CA GLY A 24 -21.48 -9.70 -3.95
C GLY A 24 -22.13 -10.97 -4.50
N GLU A 25 -21.94 -12.12 -3.86
CA GLU A 25 -22.46 -13.41 -4.34
C GLU A 25 -22.84 -14.33 -3.17
N PHE A 26 -24.07 -14.85 -3.21
CA PHE A 26 -24.63 -15.74 -2.22
C PHE A 26 -25.35 -16.91 -2.88
N ALA A 27 -25.44 -18.02 -2.16
CA ALA A 27 -26.25 -19.15 -2.57
C ALA A 27 -26.79 -19.89 -1.33
N LEU A 28 -28.02 -20.37 -1.42
CA LEU A 28 -28.70 -21.04 -0.31
C LEU A 28 -29.71 -22.09 -0.77
N SER A 29 -30.18 -22.90 0.18
CA SER A 29 -31.24 -23.88 -0.05
C SER A 29 -32.24 -23.93 1.10
N TYR A 30 -33.52 -23.99 0.78
CA TYR A 30 -34.58 -24.15 1.78
C TYR A 30 -34.72 -25.62 2.18
N MET A 31 -34.56 -25.91 3.48
CA MET A 31 -34.84 -27.22 4.07
C MET A 31 -36.34 -27.37 4.37
N GLN A 32 -36.76 -28.58 4.72
CA GLN A 32 -38.17 -28.90 4.91
C GLN A 32 -38.73 -28.19 6.14
N ASN A 33 -39.62 -27.21 5.93
CA ASN A 33 -40.35 -26.58 7.02
C ASN A 33 -41.68 -27.31 7.22
N TYR A 34 -41.75 -28.19 8.23
CA TYR A 34 -42.97 -28.82 8.76
C TYR A 34 -43.95 -29.48 7.76
N ILE A 35 -44.23 -30.78 7.90
CA ILE A 35 -45.23 -31.47 7.06
C ILE A 35 -46.56 -31.63 7.82
N ASN A 36 -47.57 -30.85 7.44
CA ASN A 36 -48.97 -31.13 7.78
C ASN A 36 -49.88 -30.73 6.61
N ALA A 37 -50.63 -31.70 6.07
CA ALA A 37 -51.50 -31.54 4.90
C ALA A 37 -52.62 -30.48 5.06
N ASN A 38 -52.86 -29.97 6.28
CA ASN A 38 -53.89 -28.96 6.57
C ASN A 38 -53.38 -27.51 6.59
N TYR A 39 -52.08 -27.27 6.44
CA TYR A 39 -51.47 -25.93 6.48
C TYR A 39 -50.90 -25.60 5.09
N GLU A 40 -51.79 -25.17 4.20
CA GLU A 40 -51.42 -24.75 2.84
C GLU A 40 -50.87 -23.32 2.86
N HIS A 41 -49.90 -23.02 2.00
CA HIS A 41 -49.17 -21.74 1.80
C HIS A 41 -47.80 -21.62 2.53
N PRO A 42 -46.78 -22.41 2.14
CA PRO A 42 -45.39 -21.99 2.37
C PRO A 42 -45.09 -20.71 1.58
N ASP A 43 -44.27 -19.83 2.15
CA ASP A 43 -43.76 -18.61 1.51
C ASP A 43 -42.24 -18.58 1.77
N HIS A 44 -41.45 -18.86 0.73
CA HIS A 44 -40.00 -18.81 0.82
C HIS A 44 -39.55 -17.49 0.23
N LEU A 45 -38.79 -16.72 0.99
CA LEU A 45 -38.29 -15.42 0.54
C LEU A 45 -36.91 -15.12 1.06
N ILE A 46 -36.17 -14.31 0.31
CA ILE A 46 -34.98 -13.64 0.82
C ILE A 46 -35.23 -12.15 0.91
N GLU A 47 -34.61 -11.54 1.89
CA GLU A 47 -34.48 -10.09 1.98
C GLU A 47 -33.03 -9.72 1.68
N VAL A 48 -32.85 -8.79 0.74
CA VAL A 48 -31.55 -8.27 0.33
C VAL A 48 -31.46 -6.81 0.73
N TYR A 49 -30.44 -6.47 1.51
CA TYR A 49 -30.26 -5.16 2.08
C TYR A 49 -28.97 -4.49 1.59
N ASN A 50 -29.09 -3.24 1.16
CA ASN A 50 -27.95 -2.40 0.77
C ASN A 50 -27.61 -1.46 1.94
N PRO A 51 -26.40 -1.52 2.53
CA PRO A 51 -26.08 -0.74 3.71
C PRO A 51 -26.17 0.78 3.48
N PRO A 52 -26.46 1.59 4.52
CA PRO A 52 -26.56 3.05 4.39
C PRO A 52 -25.22 3.69 4.03
N THR A 53 -24.13 2.96 4.26
CA THR A 53 -22.75 3.34 3.95
C THR A 53 -22.38 3.09 2.49
N ALA A 54 -23.24 2.44 1.71
CA ALA A 54 -22.98 2.17 0.30
C ALA A 54 -22.94 3.47 -0.52
N LYS A 55 -22.02 3.53 -1.49
CA LYS A 55 -21.80 4.71 -2.34
C LYS A 55 -22.77 4.78 -3.52
N SER A 56 -23.44 3.67 -3.82
CA SER A 56 -24.27 3.44 -5.01
C SER A 56 -25.39 2.45 -4.71
N SER A 57 -26.44 2.48 -5.54
CA SER A 57 -27.50 1.47 -5.53
C SER A 57 -26.96 0.12 -6.01
N ALA A 58 -27.38 -0.96 -5.36
CA ALA A 58 -26.98 -2.32 -5.71
C ALA A 58 -27.95 -2.89 -6.75
N ASN A 59 -27.43 -3.36 -7.89
CA ASN A 59 -28.21 -4.13 -8.85
C ASN A 59 -28.15 -5.60 -8.43
N VAL A 60 -29.26 -6.10 -7.89
CA VAL A 60 -29.36 -7.46 -7.35
C VAL A 60 -30.10 -8.35 -8.33
N ARG A 61 -29.45 -9.44 -8.73
CA ARG A 61 -29.98 -10.49 -9.59
C ARG A 61 -30.15 -11.75 -8.76
N VAL A 62 -31.37 -12.26 -8.71
CA VAL A 62 -31.71 -13.50 -8.00
C VAL A 62 -32.16 -14.54 -9.01
N SER A 63 -31.67 -15.77 -8.89
CA SER A 63 -32.09 -16.87 -9.76
C SER A 63 -32.34 -18.17 -9.01
N ALA A 64 -33.41 -18.86 -9.39
CA ALA A 64 -33.83 -20.13 -8.80
C ALA A 64 -34.75 -20.88 -9.78
N LEU A 65 -34.59 -22.21 -9.91
CA LEU A 65 -35.44 -23.06 -10.76
C LEU A 65 -35.60 -22.54 -12.21
N GLY A 66 -34.53 -21.97 -12.77
CA GLY A 66 -34.52 -21.39 -14.12
C GLY A 66 -35.24 -20.04 -14.27
N LYS A 67 -35.81 -19.49 -13.19
CA LYS A 67 -36.37 -18.13 -13.16
C LYS A 67 -35.30 -17.15 -12.68
N VAL A 68 -35.36 -15.93 -13.19
CA VAL A 68 -34.46 -14.83 -12.82
C VAL A 68 -35.31 -13.59 -12.52
N GLU A 69 -35.05 -12.97 -11.37
CA GLU A 69 -35.61 -11.68 -10.98
C GLU A 69 -34.48 -10.70 -10.73
N GLN A 70 -34.69 -9.42 -11.04
CA GLN A 70 -33.70 -8.36 -10.82
C GLN A 70 -34.37 -7.15 -10.18
N LYS A 71 -33.75 -6.61 -9.13
CA LYS A 71 -34.19 -5.39 -8.46
C LYS A 71 -33.01 -4.50 -8.14
N VAL A 72 -33.27 -3.20 -8.04
CA VAL A 72 -32.29 -2.19 -7.62
C VAL A 72 -32.54 -1.84 -6.17
N VAL A 73 -31.56 -2.06 -5.30
CA VAL A 73 -31.65 -1.79 -3.87
C VAL A 73 -30.87 -0.51 -3.56
N GLN A 74 -31.56 0.54 -3.12
CA GLN A 74 -30.90 1.83 -2.79
C GLN A 74 -30.13 1.73 -1.46
N PRO A 75 -29.08 2.54 -1.25
CA PRO A 75 -28.39 2.60 0.04
C PRO A 75 -29.36 2.86 1.20
N GLY A 76 -29.29 2.03 2.23
CA GLY A 76 -30.18 2.09 3.38
C GLY A 76 -31.61 1.61 3.10
N GLN A 77 -31.81 0.78 2.08
CA GLN A 77 -33.09 0.11 1.77
C GLN A 77 -32.89 -1.40 1.64
N SER A 78 -33.99 -2.14 1.75
CA SER A 78 -34.06 -3.58 1.46
C SER A 78 -35.09 -3.88 0.37
N GLU A 79 -34.91 -5.00 -0.30
CA GLU A 79 -35.86 -5.58 -1.25
C GLU A 79 -36.10 -7.05 -0.95
N VAL A 80 -37.35 -7.49 -1.10
CA VAL A 80 -37.78 -8.88 -0.85
C VAL A 80 -37.96 -9.63 -2.17
N PHE A 81 -37.49 -10.87 -2.24
CA PHE A 81 -37.67 -11.76 -3.39
C PHE A 81 -38.39 -13.03 -2.95
N HIS A 82 -39.49 -13.36 -3.63
CA HIS A 82 -40.32 -14.53 -3.31
C HIS A 82 -40.02 -15.69 -4.25
N PHE A 83 -40.09 -16.92 -3.73
CA PHE A 83 -39.83 -18.14 -4.48
C PHE A 83 -41.04 -19.07 -4.48
N PRO A 84 -41.21 -19.86 -5.56
CA PRO A 84 -42.26 -20.86 -5.61
C PRO A 84 -42.00 -21.99 -4.61
N ASN A 85 -43.08 -22.65 -4.18
CA ASN A 85 -43.06 -23.69 -3.13
C ASN A 85 -42.20 -24.92 -3.47
N ASP A 86 -41.93 -25.17 -4.75
CA ASP A 86 -41.10 -26.29 -5.20
C ASP A 86 -39.60 -26.08 -4.95
N ILE A 87 -39.18 -24.91 -4.45
CA ILE A 87 -37.80 -24.64 -4.00
C ILE A 87 -37.44 -25.37 -2.71
N GLU A 88 -38.43 -25.71 -1.86
CA GLU A 88 -38.21 -26.45 -0.62
C GLU A 88 -37.66 -27.84 -0.92
N MET A 89 -36.61 -28.25 -0.22
CA MET A 89 -36.13 -29.63 -0.24
C MET A 89 -36.84 -30.41 0.86
N ASP A 90 -37.55 -31.48 0.47
CA ASP A 90 -38.42 -32.28 1.33
C ASP A 90 -38.13 -33.79 1.27
N VAL A 91 -37.09 -34.17 0.52
CA VAL A 91 -36.66 -35.55 0.32
C VAL A 91 -35.14 -35.64 0.46
N THR A 92 -34.66 -36.66 1.19
CA THR A 92 -33.23 -36.96 1.34
C THR A 92 -32.60 -37.39 0.00
N SER A 93 -32.19 -36.40 -0.79
CA SER A 93 -31.75 -36.55 -2.17
C SER A 93 -31.05 -35.28 -2.66
N LYS A 94 -30.39 -35.37 -3.82
CA LYS A 94 -29.83 -34.20 -4.52
C LYS A 94 -30.87 -33.55 -5.40
N GLY A 95 -30.80 -32.23 -5.55
CA GLY A 95 -31.68 -31.45 -6.41
C GLY A 95 -31.07 -30.13 -6.84
N GLN A 96 -31.57 -29.60 -7.95
CA GLN A 96 -31.24 -28.28 -8.49
C GLN A 96 -32.20 -27.22 -7.94
N LYS A 97 -32.22 -27.09 -6.60
CA LYS A 97 -33.14 -26.19 -5.85
C LYS A 97 -32.41 -25.04 -5.15
N THR A 98 -31.21 -24.71 -5.62
CA THR A 98 -30.40 -23.62 -5.05
C THR A 98 -30.92 -22.27 -5.50
N VAL A 99 -31.04 -21.33 -4.56
CA VAL A 99 -31.26 -19.90 -4.83
C VAL A 99 -29.91 -19.22 -4.92
N LEU A 100 -29.67 -18.49 -6.01
CA LEU A 100 -28.45 -17.72 -6.25
C LEU A 100 -28.76 -16.23 -6.19
N VAL A 101 -27.90 -15.48 -5.51
CA VAL A 101 -27.99 -14.02 -5.41
C VAL A 101 -26.66 -13.43 -5.88
N GLU A 102 -26.72 -12.56 -6.88
CA GLU A 102 -25.57 -11.83 -7.44
C GLU A 102 -25.85 -10.34 -7.33
N SER A 103 -24.88 -9.56 -6.87
CA SER A 103 -25.03 -8.11 -6.66
C SER A 103 -23.84 -7.34 -7.22
N SER A 104 -24.11 -6.15 -7.78
CA SER A 104 -23.06 -5.23 -8.25
C SER A 104 -22.28 -4.53 -7.13
N GLU A 105 -22.85 -4.50 -5.92
CA GLU A 105 -22.28 -3.92 -4.71
C GLU A 105 -22.35 -4.95 -3.58
N GLU A 106 -21.59 -4.76 -2.50
CA GLU A 106 -21.71 -5.62 -1.33
C GLU A 106 -23.06 -5.40 -0.60
N VAL A 107 -23.88 -6.45 -0.52
CA VAL A 107 -25.19 -6.46 0.13
C VAL A 107 -25.22 -7.50 1.23
N MET A 108 -26.26 -7.49 2.07
CA MET A 108 -26.51 -8.49 3.09
C MET A 108 -27.80 -9.25 2.76
N VAL A 109 -27.82 -10.56 3.02
CA VAL A 109 -28.93 -11.44 2.64
C VAL A 109 -29.43 -12.21 3.85
N THR A 110 -30.73 -12.13 4.11
CA THR A 110 -31.43 -12.97 5.09
C THR A 110 -32.44 -13.84 4.37
N ALA A 111 -32.50 -15.12 4.73
CA ALA A 111 -33.49 -16.04 4.22
C ALA A 111 -34.59 -16.27 5.25
N VAL A 112 -35.83 -16.30 4.77
CA VAL A 112 -37.02 -16.58 5.56
C VAL A 112 -37.72 -17.80 4.95
N ASN A 113 -37.75 -18.87 5.72
CA ASN A 113 -38.45 -20.10 5.41
C ASN A 113 -39.78 -20.12 6.19
N TYR A 114 -40.83 -19.51 5.62
CA TYR A 114 -42.11 -19.35 6.30
C TYR A 114 -43.14 -20.39 5.86
N ARG A 115 -43.92 -20.86 6.82
CA ARG A 115 -45.18 -21.61 6.63
C ARG A 115 -46.15 -21.17 7.72
N THR A 116 -47.45 -21.31 7.48
CA THR A 116 -48.47 -20.95 8.49
C THR A 116 -48.18 -21.58 9.85
N SER A 117 -47.84 -20.76 10.85
CA SER A 117 -47.46 -21.18 12.21
C SER A 117 -46.14 -21.96 12.33
N SER A 118 -45.20 -21.77 11.38
CA SER A 118 -43.84 -22.33 11.46
C SER A 118 -42.86 -21.48 10.63
N THR A 119 -41.84 -20.87 11.24
CA THR A 119 -40.92 -19.94 10.57
C THR A 119 -39.47 -20.18 10.96
N GLY A 120 -38.59 -20.37 9.97
CA GLY A 120 -37.13 -20.37 10.18
C GLY A 120 -36.47 -19.19 9.48
N THR A 121 -35.49 -18.55 10.11
CA THR A 121 -34.69 -17.48 9.50
C THR A 121 -33.21 -17.79 9.56
N SER A 122 -32.45 -17.42 8.54
CA SER A 122 -31.00 -17.57 8.55
C SER A 122 -30.30 -16.41 7.88
N VAL A 123 -29.17 -16.01 8.46
CA VAL A 123 -28.21 -15.11 7.82
C VAL A 123 -27.46 -15.89 6.75
N ILE A 124 -27.45 -15.38 5.53
CA ILE A 124 -26.76 -16.03 4.42
C ILE A 124 -25.37 -15.43 4.25
N TYR A 125 -24.36 -16.28 4.44
CA TYR A 125 -22.95 -15.91 4.29
C TYR A 125 -22.55 -15.95 2.81
N PRO A 126 -21.76 -14.96 2.34
CA PRO A 126 -21.32 -14.88 0.97
C PRO A 126 -20.45 -16.08 0.62
N VAL A 127 -20.40 -16.39 -0.67
CA VAL A 127 -19.65 -17.54 -1.20
C VAL A 127 -18.16 -17.47 -0.86
N SER A 128 -17.61 -16.27 -0.64
CA SER A 128 -16.23 -16.05 -0.17
C SER A 128 -15.92 -16.65 1.20
N ASP A 129 -16.95 -16.83 2.03
CA ASP A 129 -16.82 -17.22 3.44
C ASP A 129 -17.02 -18.72 3.63
N TRP A 130 -17.31 -19.45 2.55
CA TRP A 130 -17.52 -20.88 2.58
C TRP A 130 -16.20 -21.63 2.74
N GLY A 131 -16.26 -22.81 3.34
CA GLY A 131 -15.09 -23.65 3.60
C GLY A 131 -15.33 -25.11 3.21
N THR A 132 -14.41 -25.97 3.63
CA THR A 132 -14.36 -27.38 3.22
C THR A 132 -14.59 -28.36 4.36
N GLU A 133 -14.78 -27.88 5.58
CA GLU A 133 -14.94 -28.69 6.78
C GLU A 133 -15.97 -28.06 7.72
N TYR A 134 -16.97 -28.86 8.10
CA TYR A 134 -18.10 -28.46 8.95
C TYR A 134 -18.49 -29.58 9.92
N TYR A 135 -19.05 -29.20 11.06
CA TYR A 135 -19.71 -30.11 12.00
C TYR A 135 -21.18 -29.72 12.12
N VAL A 136 -22.07 -30.64 11.76
CA VAL A 136 -23.52 -30.42 11.75
C VAL A 136 -24.06 -30.28 13.18
N PHE A 137 -25.08 -29.44 13.36
CA PHE A 137 -25.80 -29.27 14.61
C PHE A 137 -27.31 -29.35 14.42
N THR A 138 -27.96 -30.32 15.04
CA THR A 138 -29.39 -30.55 14.89
C THR A 138 -30.04 -30.58 16.27
N PRO A 139 -30.84 -29.56 16.64
CA PRO A 139 -31.47 -29.51 17.95
C PRO A 139 -32.32 -30.75 18.22
N VAL A 140 -32.29 -31.23 19.47
CA VAL A 140 -32.98 -32.47 19.86
C VAL A 140 -34.27 -32.14 20.58
N SER A 141 -35.41 -32.60 20.03
CA SER A 141 -36.70 -32.53 20.70
C SER A 141 -36.82 -33.56 21.84
N PRO A 142 -37.53 -33.27 22.95
CA PRO A 142 -37.80 -34.23 24.01
C PRO A 142 -38.52 -35.48 23.47
N PRO A 143 -38.23 -36.68 24.00
CA PRO A 143 -38.97 -37.87 23.64
C PRO A 143 -40.45 -37.70 24.04
N SER A 144 -41.31 -37.54 23.03
CA SER A 144 -42.75 -37.42 23.17
C SER A 144 -43.42 -38.79 23.29
N LYS A 145 -44.54 -38.87 24.02
CA LYS A 145 -45.44 -40.05 24.02
C LYS A 145 -46.19 -40.22 22.69
N ASP A 146 -46.15 -39.20 21.84
CA ASP A 146 -46.74 -39.14 20.51
C ASP A 146 -45.62 -38.88 19.48
N PRO A 147 -45.08 -39.90 18.80
CA PRO A 147 -44.08 -39.71 17.76
C PRO A 147 -44.75 -39.01 16.58
N ARG A 148 -44.54 -37.70 16.44
CA ARG A 148 -44.98 -36.99 15.23
C ARG A 148 -44.19 -37.56 14.05
N PRO A 149 -44.84 -38.21 13.06
CA PRO A 149 -44.14 -38.99 12.04
C PRO A 149 -43.41 -38.15 10.98
N TYR A 150 -43.30 -36.83 11.17
CA TYR A 150 -42.80 -35.87 10.16
C TYR A 150 -41.74 -34.89 10.72
N ALA A 151 -41.22 -35.14 11.92
CA ALA A 151 -40.20 -34.31 12.55
C ALA A 151 -38.83 -34.97 12.35
N HIS A 152 -37.95 -34.32 11.59
CA HIS A 152 -36.65 -34.84 11.19
C HIS A 152 -35.54 -33.89 11.62
N GLN A 153 -34.44 -34.47 12.10
CA GLN A 153 -33.17 -33.78 12.15
C GLN A 153 -32.65 -33.66 10.74
N GLU A 154 -32.20 -32.46 10.35
CA GLU A 154 -31.85 -32.23 8.96
C GLU A 154 -30.74 -31.22 8.79
N PHE A 155 -29.99 -31.43 7.71
CA PHE A 155 -29.01 -30.48 7.22
C PHE A 155 -28.95 -30.54 5.69
N ALA A 156 -28.57 -29.43 5.08
CA ALA A 156 -28.40 -29.31 3.64
C ALA A 156 -26.98 -28.89 3.30
N ILE A 157 -26.50 -29.32 2.13
CA ILE A 157 -25.21 -28.89 1.58
C ILE A 157 -25.47 -28.30 0.20
N THR A 158 -24.89 -27.13 -0.08
CA THR A 158 -24.96 -26.45 -1.38
C THR A 158 -23.57 -26.32 -1.97
N ASN A 159 -23.40 -26.76 -3.22
CA ASN A 159 -22.11 -26.75 -3.90
C ASN A 159 -21.83 -25.44 -4.65
N HIS A 160 -20.55 -25.10 -4.80
CA HIS A 160 -20.08 -23.90 -5.48
C HIS A 160 -20.11 -24.00 -7.03
N LYS A 161 -20.03 -22.86 -7.72
CA LYS A 161 -20.30 -22.67 -9.16
C LYS A 161 -19.28 -23.22 -10.15
N HIS A 162 -18.02 -23.36 -9.72
CA HIS A 162 -16.92 -23.56 -10.67
C HIS A 162 -16.45 -25.01 -10.81
N LYS A 163 -16.88 -25.91 -9.91
CA LYS A 163 -16.30 -27.25 -9.83
C LYS A 163 -17.32 -28.28 -9.37
N LYS A 164 -17.33 -29.42 -10.06
CA LYS A 164 -17.82 -30.67 -9.51
C LYS A 164 -17.05 -30.98 -8.22
N ASN A 165 -17.76 -31.34 -7.16
CA ASN A 165 -17.19 -31.46 -5.83
C ASN A 165 -17.57 -32.81 -5.21
N THR A 166 -16.59 -33.50 -4.64
CA THR A 166 -16.84 -34.74 -3.89
C THR A 166 -17.03 -34.38 -2.44
N VAL A 167 -18.17 -34.75 -1.87
CA VAL A 167 -18.54 -34.51 -0.48
C VAL A 167 -18.52 -35.83 0.28
N GLU A 168 -17.87 -35.82 1.44
CA GLU A 168 -17.79 -36.93 2.38
C GLU A 168 -18.48 -36.57 3.68
N ILE A 169 -19.39 -37.42 4.14
CA ILE A 169 -20.18 -37.22 5.36
C ILE A 169 -19.92 -38.39 6.30
N TYR A 170 -19.46 -38.10 7.50
CA TYR A 170 -19.22 -39.07 8.57
C TYR A 170 -20.39 -39.00 9.56
N LEU A 171 -21.33 -39.94 9.42
CA LEU A 171 -22.66 -39.87 10.03
C LEU A 171 -22.66 -40.20 11.53
N ARG A 172 -23.36 -39.39 12.33
CA ARG A 172 -23.60 -39.63 13.77
C ARG A 172 -24.96 -40.27 14.09
N GLY A 173 -25.87 -40.30 13.12
CA GLY A 173 -27.14 -41.01 13.16
C GLY A 173 -27.39 -41.78 11.87
N GLU A 174 -28.36 -42.69 11.90
CA GLU A 174 -28.78 -43.44 10.70
C GLU A 174 -29.41 -42.53 9.64
N VAL A 175 -29.06 -42.70 8.36
CA VAL A 175 -29.63 -41.94 7.23
C VAL A 175 -30.06 -42.88 6.12
N ASN A 176 -31.24 -42.66 5.54
CA ASN A 176 -31.65 -43.34 4.30
C ASN A 176 -31.45 -42.40 3.12
N TYR A 177 -30.48 -42.71 2.26
CA TYR A 177 -30.13 -41.89 1.10
C TYR A 177 -30.26 -42.71 -0.19
N GLN A 178 -31.11 -42.22 -1.11
CA GLN A 178 -31.41 -42.87 -2.40
C GLN A 178 -31.86 -44.35 -2.26
N GLY A 179 -32.66 -44.65 -1.24
CA GLY A 179 -33.20 -46.00 -0.99
C GLY A 179 -32.20 -46.96 -0.35
N LYS A 180 -31.01 -46.48 0.05
CA LYS A 180 -30.02 -47.24 0.81
C LYS A 180 -29.90 -46.68 2.22
N GLN A 181 -29.99 -47.57 3.20
CA GLN A 181 -29.80 -47.27 4.62
C GLN A 181 -28.30 -47.21 4.96
N TYR A 182 -27.88 -46.13 5.60
CA TYR A 182 -26.54 -45.87 6.09
C TYR A 182 -26.57 -45.83 7.61
N PRO A 183 -26.07 -46.86 8.32
CA PRO A 183 -26.15 -46.91 9.76
C PRO A 183 -25.25 -45.84 10.41
N LYS A 184 -25.52 -45.51 11.67
CA LYS A 184 -24.66 -44.65 12.49
C LYS A 184 -23.19 -45.06 12.42
N GLY A 185 -22.30 -44.09 12.25
CA GLY A 185 -20.85 -44.29 12.11
C GLY A 185 -20.39 -44.65 10.69
N SER A 186 -21.31 -44.79 9.73
CA SER A 186 -20.96 -45.00 8.32
C SER A 186 -20.55 -43.70 7.63
N LYS A 187 -19.85 -43.86 6.49
CA LYS A 187 -19.42 -42.77 5.62
C LYS A 187 -20.31 -42.74 4.38
N LEU A 188 -20.94 -41.60 4.12
CA LEU A 188 -21.68 -41.32 2.89
C LEU A 188 -20.80 -40.47 1.97
N ILE A 189 -20.68 -40.84 0.70
CA ILE A 189 -19.86 -40.14 -0.29
C ILE A 189 -20.68 -39.99 -1.56
N PHE A 190 -20.73 -38.78 -2.10
CA PHE A 190 -21.32 -38.51 -3.41
C PHE A 190 -20.66 -37.30 -4.06
N ASP A 191 -20.81 -37.20 -5.37
CA ASP A 191 -20.42 -36.02 -6.11
C ASP A 191 -21.60 -35.05 -6.26
N MET A 192 -21.31 -33.77 -6.18
CA MET A 192 -22.22 -32.67 -6.42
C MET A 192 -21.80 -31.88 -7.64
N GLU A 193 -22.75 -31.61 -8.54
CA GLU A 193 -22.55 -30.70 -9.67
C GLU A 193 -22.56 -29.23 -9.19
N PRO A 194 -22.08 -28.28 -10.01
CA PRO A 194 -22.15 -26.85 -9.67
C PRO A 194 -23.56 -26.41 -9.29
N TYR A 195 -23.70 -25.70 -8.17
CA TYR A 195 -24.97 -25.26 -7.59
C TYR A 195 -26.01 -26.36 -7.35
N GLU A 196 -25.62 -27.63 -7.38
CA GLU A 196 -26.47 -28.70 -6.86
C GLU A 196 -26.52 -28.60 -5.34
N SER A 197 -27.67 -28.93 -4.77
CA SER A 197 -27.87 -29.03 -3.32
C SER A 197 -28.36 -30.41 -2.93
N VAL A 198 -28.10 -30.80 -1.70
CA VAL A 198 -28.51 -32.10 -1.13
C VAL A 198 -29.09 -31.87 0.24
N LEU A 199 -30.24 -32.48 0.51
CA LEU A 199 -30.84 -32.56 1.83
C LEU A 199 -30.54 -33.92 2.44
N ILE A 200 -30.18 -33.94 3.71
CA ILE A 200 -30.02 -35.15 4.51
C ILE A 200 -30.93 -35.07 5.73
N GLN A 201 -31.82 -36.05 5.89
CA GLN A 201 -32.75 -36.14 7.02
C GLN A 201 -32.56 -37.44 7.80
N SER A 202 -32.83 -37.38 9.11
CA SER A 202 -32.80 -38.53 10.00
C SER A 202 -33.82 -38.38 11.14
N ASN A 203 -34.22 -39.51 11.71
CA ASN A 203 -34.95 -39.58 12.97
C ASN A 203 -34.00 -39.74 14.18
N GLU A 204 -32.70 -39.91 13.94
CA GLU A 204 -31.65 -39.98 14.96
C GLU A 204 -30.88 -38.66 15.09
N ASP A 205 -30.06 -38.57 16.15
CA ASP A 205 -29.18 -37.42 16.38
C ASP A 205 -28.08 -37.31 15.33
N LEU A 206 -28.15 -36.27 14.50
CA LEU A 206 -27.15 -35.93 13.49
C LEU A 206 -26.09 -34.95 13.99
N THR A 207 -26.20 -34.45 15.23
CA THR A 207 -25.24 -33.52 15.81
C THR A 207 -23.83 -34.12 15.79
N ASN A 208 -22.85 -33.30 15.40
CA ASN A 208 -21.45 -33.64 15.20
C ASN A 208 -21.18 -34.58 14.01
N THR A 209 -22.12 -34.71 13.07
CA THR A 209 -21.83 -35.27 11.74
C THR A 209 -20.80 -34.40 11.04
N LYS A 210 -19.68 -34.99 10.62
CA LYS A 210 -18.58 -34.25 9.98
C LYS A 210 -18.81 -34.23 8.47
N VAL A 211 -18.81 -33.04 7.88
CA VAL A 211 -18.88 -32.83 6.44
C VAL A 211 -17.51 -32.37 5.95
N LEU A 212 -16.95 -33.09 4.98
CA LEU A 212 -15.71 -32.74 4.29
C LEU A 212 -15.97 -32.61 2.80
N SER A 213 -15.33 -31.64 2.16
CA SER A 213 -15.38 -31.46 0.72
C SER A 213 -14.01 -31.08 0.15
N LYS A 214 -13.84 -31.31 -1.16
CA LYS A 214 -12.60 -30.90 -1.85
C LYS A 214 -12.57 -29.40 -2.16
N HIS A 215 -13.74 -28.83 -2.39
CA HIS A 215 -13.93 -27.40 -2.69
C HIS A 215 -15.00 -26.80 -1.77
N PRO A 216 -15.02 -25.47 -1.58
CA PRO A 216 -15.94 -24.83 -0.65
C PRO A 216 -17.42 -25.18 -0.91
N VAL A 217 -18.17 -25.40 0.16
CA VAL A 217 -19.62 -25.65 0.16
C VAL A 217 -20.28 -24.81 1.27
N ALA A 218 -21.56 -24.49 1.12
CA ALA A 218 -22.37 -24.04 2.26
C ALA A 218 -23.01 -25.25 2.95
N VAL A 219 -23.11 -25.22 4.28
CA VAL A 219 -23.84 -26.20 5.07
C VAL A 219 -24.90 -25.48 5.89
N PHE A 220 -26.15 -25.89 5.73
CA PHE A 220 -27.29 -25.42 6.52
C PHE A 220 -27.71 -26.51 7.48
N THR A 221 -28.13 -26.14 8.68
CA THR A 221 -28.41 -27.08 9.77
C THR A 221 -29.72 -26.73 10.44
N GLY A 222 -30.37 -27.72 11.05
CA GLY A 222 -31.65 -27.44 11.69
C GLY A 222 -32.49 -28.66 12.04
N HIS A 223 -33.78 -28.42 12.08
CA HIS A 223 -34.79 -29.44 12.35
C HIS A 223 -36.06 -29.06 11.60
N SER A 224 -36.72 -30.04 10.97
CA SER A 224 -37.96 -29.77 10.23
C SER A 224 -39.09 -29.32 11.15
N CYS A 225 -39.02 -29.71 12.43
CA CYS A 225 -39.91 -29.28 13.51
C CYS A 225 -39.40 -29.64 14.92
N THR A 226 -38.93 -28.69 15.73
CA THR A 226 -38.45 -28.91 17.12
C THR A 226 -39.34 -28.21 18.15
N TRP A 227 -39.41 -28.72 19.37
CA TRP A 227 -40.16 -28.10 20.48
C TRP A 227 -39.55 -28.40 21.84
N LEU A 228 -39.66 -27.47 22.78
CA LEU A 228 -39.37 -27.72 24.20
C LEU A 228 -40.40 -27.06 25.12
N PHE A 229 -40.60 -25.74 25.02
CA PHE A 229 -41.51 -24.97 25.87
C PHE A 229 -42.66 -24.28 25.11
N ALA A 230 -42.79 -24.56 23.81
CA ALA A 230 -43.77 -23.97 22.90
C ALA A 230 -44.31 -25.00 21.89
N GLY A 231 -44.91 -24.51 20.79
CA GLY A 231 -45.29 -25.32 19.66
C GLY A 231 -44.07 -25.94 18.97
N CYS A 232 -44.34 -26.79 18.00
CA CYS A 232 -43.30 -27.40 17.18
C CYS A 232 -43.07 -26.49 15.98
N ASP A 233 -41.81 -26.10 15.76
CA ASP A 233 -41.45 -25.11 14.74
C ASP A 233 -40.15 -25.48 14.02
N HIS A 234 -40.02 -25.04 12.78
CA HIS A 234 -38.84 -25.23 11.97
C HIS A 234 -37.71 -24.32 12.43
N VAL A 235 -36.51 -24.89 12.59
CA VAL A 235 -35.32 -24.12 12.90
C VAL A 235 -34.26 -24.40 11.84
N TYR A 236 -33.60 -23.34 11.38
CA TYR A 236 -32.75 -23.37 10.20
C TYR A 236 -31.68 -22.29 10.32
N GLU A 237 -30.42 -22.64 10.12
CA GLU A 237 -29.30 -21.69 10.16
C GLU A 237 -28.14 -22.16 9.29
N GLN A 238 -27.42 -21.23 8.66
CA GLN A 238 -26.18 -21.53 7.93
C GLN A 238 -25.02 -21.68 8.92
N LEU A 239 -24.31 -22.80 8.82
CA LEU A 239 -23.12 -23.06 9.62
C LEU A 239 -21.88 -22.34 9.07
N LEU A 240 -20.98 -22.01 10.00
CA LEU A 240 -19.67 -21.47 9.72
C LEU A 240 -18.64 -22.61 9.52
N PRO A 241 -17.73 -22.52 8.54
CA PRO A 241 -16.67 -23.53 8.37
C PRO A 241 -15.67 -23.50 9.54
N VAL A 242 -15.04 -24.63 9.82
CA VAL A 242 -14.12 -24.80 10.98
C VAL A 242 -13.01 -23.75 11.03
N ASN A 243 -12.46 -23.35 9.88
CA ASN A 243 -11.41 -22.33 9.79
C ASN A 243 -11.87 -20.91 10.20
N SER A 244 -13.19 -20.70 10.36
CA SER A 244 -13.80 -19.43 10.73
C SER A 244 -14.33 -19.42 12.17
N TRP A 245 -14.04 -20.43 12.98
CA TRP A 245 -14.53 -20.53 14.35
C TRP A 245 -13.79 -19.59 15.33
N GLY A 246 -14.52 -19.06 16.33
CA GLY A 246 -14.02 -18.06 17.29
C GLY A 246 -13.59 -18.65 18.63
N ARG A 247 -13.11 -17.81 19.58
CA ARG A 247 -12.59 -18.28 20.88
C ARG A 247 -13.15 -17.61 22.13
N ASP A 248 -13.81 -16.46 22.02
CA ASP A 248 -14.39 -15.73 23.15
C ASP A 248 -15.78 -15.24 22.79
N PHE A 249 -16.78 -15.65 23.55
CA PHE A 249 -18.19 -15.41 23.29
C PHE A 249 -18.90 -14.93 24.54
N ILE A 250 -19.86 -14.03 24.36
CA ILE A 250 -20.80 -13.60 25.39
C ILE A 250 -22.19 -13.99 24.93
N VAL A 251 -22.87 -14.80 25.74
CA VAL A 251 -24.23 -15.26 25.50
C VAL A 251 -25.14 -14.73 26.60
N VAL A 252 -26.28 -14.16 26.21
CA VAL A 252 -27.28 -13.62 27.12
C VAL A 252 -28.65 -14.19 26.77
N PRO A 253 -29.54 -14.41 27.75
CA PRO A 253 -30.83 -15.06 27.52
C PRO A 253 -31.88 -14.08 27.00
N ILE A 254 -32.96 -14.63 26.46
CA ILE A 254 -34.20 -13.86 26.27
C ILE A 254 -34.99 -13.85 27.57
N ILE A 255 -35.58 -12.70 27.92
CA ILE A 255 -36.26 -12.54 29.21
C ILE A 255 -37.68 -13.14 29.18
N TYR A 256 -37.93 -14.10 30.07
CA TYR A 256 -39.22 -14.78 30.26
C TYR A 256 -39.95 -14.38 31.55
N ASP A 257 -41.27 -14.59 31.57
CA ASP A 257 -42.09 -14.50 32.80
C ASP A 257 -41.90 -15.68 33.75
N ASN A 258 -41.56 -16.87 33.24
CA ASN A 258 -41.41 -18.08 34.05
C ASN A 258 -39.93 -18.37 34.35
N PRO A 259 -39.49 -18.34 35.63
CA PRO A 259 -38.09 -18.52 36.01
C PRO A 259 -37.56 -19.96 35.81
N LYS A 260 -38.43 -20.94 35.51
CA LYS A 260 -38.02 -22.33 35.21
C LYS A 260 -37.66 -22.56 33.73
N ARG A 261 -37.82 -21.54 32.88
CA ARG A 261 -37.50 -21.62 31.45
C ARG A 261 -36.06 -21.24 31.19
N TYR A 262 -35.51 -21.83 30.13
CA TYR A 262 -34.13 -21.63 29.73
C TYR A 262 -33.98 -21.73 28.22
N ASP A 263 -32.93 -21.09 27.72
CA ASP A 263 -32.45 -21.24 26.35
C ASP A 263 -31.25 -22.19 26.29
N SER A 264 -31.04 -22.84 25.14
CA SER A 264 -29.96 -23.80 24.97
C SER A 264 -28.78 -23.14 24.28
N VAL A 265 -27.58 -23.33 24.83
CA VAL A 265 -26.32 -22.90 24.23
C VAL A 265 -25.50 -24.14 23.87
N TYR A 266 -25.19 -24.30 22.60
CA TYR A 266 -24.43 -25.44 22.09
C TYR A 266 -23.02 -25.00 21.72
N ILE A 267 -22.03 -25.77 22.16
CA ILE A 267 -20.61 -25.48 21.97
C ILE A 267 -19.99 -26.67 21.28
N GLN A 268 -19.43 -26.46 20.09
CA GLN A 268 -18.85 -27.52 19.25
C GLN A 268 -17.35 -27.33 19.06
N ALA A 269 -16.61 -28.44 19.08
CA ALA A 269 -15.17 -28.48 18.86
C ALA A 269 -14.80 -29.44 17.72
N SER A 270 -13.87 -29.01 16.86
CA SER A 270 -13.36 -29.77 15.71
C SER A 270 -12.08 -30.52 16.05
N GLU A 271 -11.47 -30.20 17.18
CA GLU A 271 -10.29 -30.85 17.73
C GLU A 271 -10.40 -30.93 19.26
N THR A 272 -9.37 -31.44 19.93
CA THR A 272 -9.35 -31.46 21.40
C THR A 272 -9.18 -30.03 21.93
N THR A 273 -10.21 -29.53 22.61
CA THR A 273 -10.32 -28.12 23.01
C THR A 273 -10.69 -27.99 24.48
N LYS A 274 -10.00 -27.10 25.19
CA LYS A 274 -10.33 -26.72 26.56
C LYS A 274 -11.22 -25.49 26.53
N VAL A 275 -12.46 -25.66 26.95
CA VAL A 275 -13.47 -24.61 27.06
C VAL A 275 -13.64 -24.21 28.52
N THR A 276 -13.80 -22.93 28.81
CA THR A 276 -14.12 -22.40 30.14
C THR A 276 -15.43 -21.63 30.07
N LEU A 277 -16.42 -22.10 30.82
CA LEU A 277 -17.73 -21.48 30.97
C LEU A 277 -17.72 -20.65 32.24
N ARG A 278 -18.02 -19.35 32.14
CA ARG A 278 -18.07 -18.45 33.29
C ARG A 278 -19.47 -17.86 33.44
N GLY A 279 -20.12 -18.17 34.57
CA GLY A 279 -21.43 -17.65 34.94
C GLY A 279 -21.41 -16.22 35.47
N GLU A 280 -22.59 -15.65 35.70
CA GLU A 280 -22.77 -14.29 36.22
C GLU A 280 -22.21 -14.12 37.65
N ASP A 281 -22.33 -15.14 38.49
CA ASP A 281 -21.80 -15.18 39.86
C ASP A 281 -20.26 -15.32 39.92
N GLY A 282 -19.61 -15.37 38.76
CA GLY A 282 -18.16 -15.52 38.62
C GLY A 282 -17.68 -16.97 38.71
N THR A 283 -18.58 -17.94 38.92
CA THR A 283 -18.21 -19.36 38.91
C THR A 283 -17.70 -19.78 37.53
N THR A 284 -16.65 -20.59 37.52
CA THR A 284 -16.03 -21.09 36.28
C THR A 284 -16.11 -22.61 36.23
N LEU A 285 -16.61 -23.15 35.12
CA LEU A 285 -16.65 -24.57 34.81
C LEU A 285 -15.73 -24.87 33.61
N PRO A 286 -14.59 -25.56 33.82
CA PRO A 286 -13.79 -26.06 32.71
C PRO A 286 -14.48 -27.28 32.07
N VAL A 287 -14.53 -27.31 30.75
CA VAL A 287 -15.06 -28.40 29.93
C VAL A 287 -13.97 -28.82 28.94
N GLN A 288 -13.66 -30.11 28.89
CA GLN A 288 -12.76 -30.66 27.88
C GLN A 288 -13.60 -31.31 26.79
N LEU A 289 -13.48 -30.82 25.56
CA LEU A 289 -14.12 -31.41 24.38
C LEU A 289 -13.07 -32.10 23.51
N LYS A 290 -13.41 -33.25 22.94
CA LYS A 290 -12.65 -33.90 21.86
C LYS A 290 -13.21 -33.51 20.49
N GLU A 291 -12.52 -33.94 19.45
CA GLU A 291 -12.99 -33.76 18.07
C GLU A 291 -14.41 -34.33 17.88
N GLY A 292 -15.32 -33.48 17.38
CA GLY A 292 -16.70 -33.87 17.10
C GLY A 292 -17.49 -34.19 18.38
N GLU A 293 -17.09 -33.64 19.52
CA GLU A 293 -17.91 -33.56 20.72
C GLU A 293 -18.55 -32.18 20.84
N SER A 294 -19.72 -32.14 21.47
CA SER A 294 -20.44 -30.91 21.77
C SER A 294 -20.83 -30.86 23.24
N TYR A 295 -20.94 -29.65 23.77
CA TYR A 295 -21.46 -29.39 25.11
C TYR A 295 -22.71 -28.53 25.02
N ARG A 296 -23.75 -28.89 25.77
CA ARG A 296 -24.98 -28.10 25.90
C ARG A 296 -25.03 -27.47 27.28
N ALA A 297 -25.10 -26.15 27.33
CA ALA A 297 -25.41 -25.37 28.52
C ALA A 297 -26.85 -24.85 28.46
N ASN A 298 -27.47 -24.65 29.62
CA ASN A 298 -28.81 -24.08 29.75
C ASN A 298 -28.72 -22.71 30.42
N LEU A 299 -29.30 -21.69 29.78
CA LEU A 299 -29.24 -20.30 30.24
C LEU A 299 -30.58 -19.90 30.87
N PHE A 300 -30.57 -19.64 32.18
CA PHE A 300 -31.79 -19.35 32.96
C PHE A 300 -31.93 -17.87 33.30
N GLY A 301 -33.18 -17.38 33.27
CA GLY A 301 -33.55 -16.07 33.79
C GLY A 301 -32.83 -14.92 33.08
N ARG A 302 -31.99 -14.19 33.81
CA ARG A 302 -31.18 -13.05 33.29
C ARG A 302 -29.67 -13.35 33.29
N SER A 303 -29.30 -14.60 33.53
CA SER A 303 -27.91 -14.98 33.74
C SER A 303 -27.14 -14.95 32.43
N SER A 304 -26.07 -14.16 32.35
CA SER A 304 -25.14 -14.19 31.20
C SER A 304 -24.14 -15.34 31.32
N LEU A 305 -23.65 -15.83 30.18
CA LEU A 305 -22.59 -16.83 30.09
C LEU A 305 -21.44 -16.31 29.22
N ARG A 306 -20.22 -16.30 29.76
CA ARG A 306 -19.01 -16.08 28.95
C ARG A 306 -18.34 -17.41 28.64
N ILE A 307 -17.99 -17.63 27.39
CA ILE A 307 -17.39 -18.87 26.90
C ILE A 307 -16.03 -18.51 26.31
N THR A 308 -14.96 -19.09 26.85
CA THR A 308 -13.60 -18.91 26.34
C THR A 308 -12.96 -20.25 26.02
N SER A 309 -12.12 -20.31 24.99
CA SER A 309 -11.44 -21.55 24.59
C SER A 309 -10.01 -21.30 24.11
N ASP A 310 -9.18 -22.34 24.20
CA ASP A 310 -7.81 -22.32 23.69
C ASP A 310 -7.73 -22.52 22.16
N LYS A 311 -8.74 -23.18 21.58
CA LYS A 311 -8.92 -23.41 20.13
C LYS A 311 -10.23 -22.84 19.63
N GLY A 312 -10.38 -22.74 18.31
CA GLY A 312 -11.62 -22.27 17.67
C GLY A 312 -12.80 -23.20 17.98
N ILE A 313 -13.94 -22.62 18.33
CA ILE A 313 -15.22 -23.30 18.57
C ILE A 313 -16.34 -22.58 17.82
N GLN A 314 -17.40 -23.30 17.49
CA GLN A 314 -18.67 -22.69 17.08
C GLN A 314 -19.66 -22.74 18.24
N VAL A 315 -20.39 -21.64 18.42
CA VAL A 315 -21.41 -21.53 19.45
C VAL A 315 -22.74 -21.21 18.78
N LEU A 316 -23.76 -22.05 19.02
CA LEU A 316 -25.13 -21.82 18.56
C LEU A 316 -26.05 -21.57 19.75
N PHE A 317 -27.03 -20.69 19.54
CA PHE A 317 -28.06 -20.36 20.51
C PHE A 317 -29.42 -20.79 19.97
N GLU A 318 -30.09 -21.67 20.70
CA GLU A 318 -31.46 -22.08 20.43
C GLU A 318 -32.37 -21.45 21.47
N PHE A 319 -33.26 -20.57 20.99
CA PHE A 319 -34.38 -20.12 21.79
C PHE A 319 -35.39 -21.25 21.88
N ASN A 320 -35.70 -21.75 23.08
CA ASN A 320 -36.51 -22.97 23.23
C ASN A 320 -38.03 -22.74 23.14
N GLY A 321 -38.43 -21.54 22.72
CA GLY A 321 -39.83 -21.11 22.62
C GLY A 321 -40.43 -20.69 23.96
N GLY A 322 -41.46 -19.86 23.93
CA GLY A 322 -42.25 -19.63 25.11
C GLY A 322 -43.19 -18.43 25.18
N ILE A 323 -43.97 -18.35 26.27
CA ILE A 323 -44.72 -17.18 26.69
C ILE A 323 -43.73 -16.15 27.24
N THR A 324 -43.60 -15.04 26.52
CA THR A 324 -42.79 -13.88 26.92
C THR A 324 -43.51 -13.01 27.96
N GLN A 325 -42.84 -11.98 28.47
CA GLN A 325 -43.43 -11.02 29.42
C GLN A 325 -44.70 -10.32 28.89
N ASP A 326 -44.80 -10.19 27.57
CA ASP A 326 -45.95 -9.59 26.91
C ASP A 326 -47.09 -10.60 26.67
N LYS A 327 -47.00 -11.79 27.28
CA LYS A 327 -47.97 -12.89 27.19
C LYS A 327 -48.18 -13.45 25.77
N VAL A 328 -47.20 -13.27 24.89
CA VAL A 328 -47.19 -13.85 23.54
C VAL A 328 -46.47 -15.19 23.58
N MET A 329 -47.12 -16.25 23.10
CA MET A 329 -46.52 -17.57 22.92
C MET A 329 -45.74 -17.61 21.61
N ASN A 330 -44.43 -17.84 21.70
CA ASN A 330 -43.50 -17.88 20.58
C ASN A 330 -42.86 -19.23 20.45
N ASP A 331 -42.48 -19.55 19.24
CA ASP A 331 -41.89 -20.82 18.89
C ASP A 331 -40.34 -20.74 18.85
N PRO A 332 -39.65 -21.89 18.86
CA PRO A 332 -38.20 -21.92 18.91
C PRO A 332 -37.55 -21.40 17.62
N PHE A 333 -36.37 -20.80 17.75
CA PHE A 333 -35.52 -20.42 16.62
C PHE A 333 -34.05 -20.67 16.95
N LEU A 334 -33.23 -20.79 15.90
CA LEU A 334 -31.80 -21.08 16.00
C LEU A 334 -30.99 -19.94 15.41
N MET A 335 -29.90 -19.55 16.07
CA MET A 335 -28.96 -18.57 15.51
C MET A 335 -27.51 -18.85 15.91
N ASN A 336 -26.57 -18.41 15.07
CA ASN A 336 -25.16 -18.38 15.42
C ASN A 336 -24.86 -17.31 16.50
N VAL A 337 -24.03 -17.66 17.47
CA VAL A 337 -23.42 -16.67 18.39
C VAL A 337 -22.13 -16.15 17.78
N VAL A 338 -22.00 -14.83 17.73
CA VAL A 338 -20.88 -14.13 17.14
C VAL A 338 -19.79 -13.99 18.20
N PRO A 339 -18.53 -14.35 17.90
CA PRO A 339 -17.44 -14.16 18.84
C PRO A 339 -17.10 -12.67 19.02
N THR A 340 -16.60 -12.31 20.19
CA THR A 340 -16.31 -10.93 20.60
C THR A 340 -15.29 -10.20 19.72
N ASP A 341 -14.39 -10.95 19.09
CA ASP A 341 -13.41 -10.45 18.11
C ASP A 341 -14.03 -10.12 16.75
N ARG A 342 -15.34 -10.33 16.56
CA ARG A 342 -16.09 -9.97 15.36
C ARG A 342 -17.21 -8.95 15.59
N TYR A 343 -17.25 -8.36 16.77
CA TYR A 343 -18.15 -7.26 17.10
C TYR A 343 -17.89 -6.05 16.20
N SER A 344 -18.92 -5.24 15.95
CA SER A 344 -18.87 -4.08 15.08
C SER A 344 -19.15 -2.78 15.84
N THR A 345 -18.75 -1.65 15.25
CA THR A 345 -19.02 -0.30 15.77
C THR A 345 -20.35 0.26 15.31
N ALA A 346 -21.02 -0.38 14.35
CA ALA A 346 -22.41 -0.09 14.00
C ALA A 346 -23.14 -1.31 13.45
N TYR A 347 -24.45 -1.26 13.60
CA TYR A 347 -25.38 -2.24 13.12
C TYR A 347 -26.64 -1.57 12.58
N THR A 348 -27.22 -2.15 11.54
CA THR A 348 -28.59 -1.87 11.13
C THR A 348 -29.50 -3.01 11.54
N LEU A 349 -30.63 -2.66 12.13
CA LEU A 349 -31.71 -3.57 12.50
C LEU A 349 -32.88 -3.40 11.55
N GLN A 350 -33.48 -4.52 11.18
CA GLN A 350 -34.77 -4.55 10.52
C GLN A 350 -35.70 -5.50 11.28
N GLY A 351 -36.95 -5.08 11.41
CA GLY A 351 -38.00 -5.87 12.05
C GLY A 351 -38.79 -6.64 11.00
N GLU A 352 -39.21 -7.85 11.34
CA GLU A 352 -40.11 -8.60 10.47
C GLU A 352 -41.55 -8.13 10.67
N LYS A 353 -42.25 -7.99 9.55
CA LYS A 353 -43.65 -7.55 9.56
C LYS A 353 -44.52 -8.62 10.23
N GLY A 354 -45.37 -8.21 11.18
CA GLY A 354 -46.26 -9.13 11.89
C GLY A 354 -45.64 -9.79 13.13
N PHE A 355 -44.40 -9.43 13.47
CA PHE A 355 -43.74 -9.81 14.73
C PHE A 355 -43.63 -8.61 15.66
N ALA A 356 -43.67 -8.86 16.98
CA ALA A 356 -43.21 -7.88 17.94
C ALA A 356 -41.67 -7.95 17.99
N ASN A 357 -41.04 -6.97 17.36
CA ASN A 357 -39.61 -6.97 17.09
C ASN A 357 -38.81 -6.45 18.30
N LYS A 358 -37.74 -7.17 18.63
CA LYS A 358 -36.90 -6.93 19.82
C LYS A 358 -35.44 -7.09 19.49
N ALA A 359 -34.58 -6.39 20.23
CA ALA A 359 -33.14 -6.47 20.07
C ALA A 359 -32.43 -6.75 21.39
N ILE A 360 -31.35 -7.53 21.32
CA ILE A 360 -30.40 -7.70 22.41
C ILE A 360 -29.14 -6.91 22.07
N LEU A 361 -28.79 -5.96 22.92
CA LEU A 361 -27.60 -5.12 22.77
C LEU A 361 -26.59 -5.47 23.87
N ILE A 362 -25.37 -5.84 23.49
CA ILE A 362 -24.25 -6.15 24.39
C ILE A 362 -23.13 -5.15 24.11
N ALA A 363 -22.80 -4.29 25.08
CA ALA A 363 -21.82 -3.22 24.91
C ALA A 363 -20.92 -3.05 26.15
N PRO A 364 -19.70 -2.50 26.00
CA PRO A 364 -18.83 -2.24 27.15
C PRO A 364 -19.48 -1.33 28.20
N THR A 365 -19.39 -1.72 29.47
CA THR A 365 -20.10 -1.06 30.57
C THR A 365 -19.73 0.42 30.74
N ASN A 366 -18.50 0.80 30.39
CA ASN A 366 -18.01 2.18 30.45
C ASN A 366 -18.45 3.06 29.26
N LYS A 367 -19.06 2.48 28.22
CA LYS A 367 -19.42 3.16 26.96
C LYS A 367 -20.92 3.31 26.73
N LEU A 368 -21.76 2.88 27.67
CA LEU A 368 -23.22 2.84 27.51
C LEU A 368 -23.85 4.22 27.21
N ASN A 369 -23.27 5.31 27.73
CA ASN A 369 -23.77 6.67 27.52
C ASN A 369 -23.42 7.26 26.14
N GLU A 370 -22.61 6.56 25.34
CA GLU A 370 -22.15 6.96 24.01
C GLU A 370 -22.94 6.28 22.88
N LEU A 371 -23.82 5.33 23.21
CA LEU A 371 -24.65 4.62 22.24
C LEU A 371 -25.62 5.56 21.52
N ILE A 372 -25.65 5.44 20.19
CA ILE A 372 -26.52 6.21 19.30
C ILE A 372 -27.51 5.26 18.65
N VAL A 373 -28.79 5.62 18.69
CA VAL A 373 -29.89 4.93 18.01
C VAL A 373 -30.60 5.97 17.14
N ASP A 374 -30.70 5.72 15.84
CA ASP A 374 -31.36 6.58 14.85
C ASP A 374 -30.95 8.06 14.94
N LYS A 375 -29.62 8.28 14.98
CA LYS A 375 -28.98 9.61 15.07
C LYS A 375 -29.26 10.38 16.38
N ALA A 376 -29.87 9.73 17.37
CA ALA A 376 -30.08 10.28 18.70
C ALA A 376 -29.30 9.48 19.75
N LYS A 377 -28.80 10.15 20.80
CA LYS A 377 -28.24 9.43 21.95
C LYS A 377 -29.32 8.59 22.61
N MET A 378 -28.98 7.36 22.94
CA MET A 378 -29.85 6.46 23.69
C MET A 378 -30.21 7.12 25.03
N THR A 379 -31.51 7.37 25.26
CA THR A 379 -31.98 8.12 26.42
C THR A 379 -31.88 7.33 27.73
N LYS A 380 -31.89 8.02 28.88
CA LYS A 380 -31.58 7.51 30.23
C LYS A 380 -32.55 6.46 30.83
N ASN A 381 -33.57 6.00 30.10
CA ASN A 381 -34.61 5.11 30.64
C ASN A 381 -34.45 3.63 30.22
N VAL A 382 -33.22 3.17 29.95
CA VAL A 382 -32.94 1.77 29.59
C VAL A 382 -32.34 1.03 30.77
N GLN A 383 -32.91 -0.13 31.08
CA GLN A 383 -32.43 -0.99 32.16
C GLN A 383 -31.31 -1.89 31.68
N TRP A 384 -30.09 -1.61 32.14
CA TRP A 384 -28.89 -2.40 31.83
C TRP A 384 -28.63 -3.50 32.87
N TYR A 385 -28.21 -4.67 32.39
CA TYR A 385 -27.76 -5.80 33.20
C TYR A 385 -26.26 -6.01 32.99
N LYS A 386 -25.49 -6.22 34.06
CA LYS A 386 -24.05 -6.51 33.94
C LYS A 386 -23.85 -7.98 33.59
N THR A 387 -22.80 -8.26 32.81
CA THR A 387 -22.34 -9.64 32.60
C THR A 387 -21.42 -10.08 33.75
N GLY A 388 -21.19 -11.39 33.89
CA GLY A 388 -20.33 -11.96 34.94
C GLY A 388 -18.85 -11.50 34.95
N SER A 389 -18.35 -10.91 33.87
CA SER A 389 -17.02 -10.27 33.86
C SER A 389 -17.04 -8.80 34.28
N SER A 390 -18.23 -8.17 34.34
CA SER A 390 -18.46 -6.73 34.56
C SER A 390 -17.86 -5.76 33.53
N GLU A 391 -17.16 -6.27 32.50
CA GLU A 391 -16.61 -5.49 31.39
C GLU A 391 -17.68 -5.09 30.38
N TYR A 392 -18.68 -5.96 30.19
CA TYR A 392 -19.82 -5.74 29.31
C TYR A 392 -21.12 -5.66 30.11
N SER A 393 -22.04 -4.86 29.60
CA SER A 393 -23.44 -4.85 30.00
C SER A 393 -24.31 -5.18 28.80
N TRP A 394 -25.51 -5.69 29.07
CA TRP A 394 -26.49 -5.99 28.05
C TRP A 394 -27.87 -5.45 28.41
N THR A 395 -28.70 -5.26 27.39
CA THR A 395 -30.10 -4.85 27.54
C THR A 395 -30.96 -5.47 26.44
N GLN A 396 -32.25 -5.60 26.71
CA GLN A 396 -33.26 -5.96 25.72
C GLN A 396 -34.06 -4.71 25.36
N LEU A 397 -34.24 -4.44 24.07
CA LEU A 397 -34.95 -3.27 23.54
C LEU A 397 -36.14 -3.74 22.70
N ASN A 398 -37.23 -2.98 22.72
CA ASN A 398 -38.32 -3.12 21.76
C ASN A 398 -38.10 -2.09 20.64
N PHE A 399 -38.40 -2.47 19.40
CA PHE A 399 -38.40 -1.54 18.26
C PHE A 399 -39.66 -1.78 17.38
N ASP A 400 -40.06 -0.77 16.61
CA ASP A 400 -41.45 -0.63 16.11
C ASP A 400 -41.95 -1.78 15.21
N GLU A 401 -43.28 -1.87 15.08
CA GLU A 401 -44.02 -2.84 14.23
C GLU A 401 -43.95 -2.54 12.71
N SER A 402 -43.29 -1.45 12.32
CA SER A 402 -43.12 -1.06 10.92
C SER A 402 -41.81 -1.59 10.34
N SER A 403 -41.76 -1.84 9.03
CA SER A 403 -40.57 -2.23 8.26
C SER A 403 -39.49 -1.13 8.20
N ALA A 404 -39.39 -0.28 9.22
CA ALA A 404 -38.41 0.79 9.33
C ALA A 404 -37.06 0.22 9.77
N LEU A 405 -36.01 0.70 9.12
CA LEU A 405 -34.63 0.35 9.44
C LEU A 405 -34.14 1.22 10.59
N HIS A 406 -33.59 0.59 11.63
CA HIS A 406 -32.99 1.26 12.77
C HIS A 406 -31.47 1.16 12.73
N GLN A 407 -30.76 2.28 12.96
CA GLN A 407 -29.30 2.29 13.01
C GLN A 407 -28.82 2.44 14.45
N VAL A 408 -27.95 1.53 14.88
CA VAL A 408 -27.30 1.57 16.19
C VAL A 408 -25.81 1.69 15.99
N ALA A 409 -25.17 2.68 16.63
CA ALA A 409 -23.74 2.93 16.47
C ALA A 409 -23.06 3.30 17.79
N LEU A 410 -21.79 2.97 17.86
CA LEU A 410 -20.87 3.32 18.95
C LEU A 410 -19.50 3.65 18.35
N SER A 411 -19.14 4.94 18.39
CA SER A 411 -17.99 5.58 17.72
C SER A 411 -16.86 4.65 17.28
N ASP A 412 -16.07 4.18 18.23
CA ASP A 412 -14.81 3.46 18.04
C ASP A 412 -14.77 2.14 18.81
N THR A 413 -15.88 1.77 19.43
CA THR A 413 -15.94 0.66 20.38
C THR A 413 -16.83 -0.46 19.82
N PRO A 414 -16.27 -1.65 19.57
CA PRO A 414 -17.06 -2.79 19.14
C PRO A 414 -18.10 -3.23 20.18
N PHE A 415 -19.30 -3.51 19.72
CA PHE A 415 -20.41 -4.05 20.49
C PHE A 415 -21.16 -5.11 19.67
N MET A 416 -22.14 -5.79 20.25
CA MET A 416 -22.96 -6.77 19.53
C MET A 416 -24.44 -6.44 19.62
N LEU A 417 -25.13 -6.70 18.51
CA LEU A 417 -26.57 -6.48 18.40
C LEU A 417 -27.23 -7.68 17.71
N TYR A 418 -28.19 -8.29 18.39
CA TYR A 418 -29.04 -9.34 17.85
C TYR A 418 -30.47 -8.81 17.69
N ALA A 419 -31.13 -9.21 16.61
CA ALA A 419 -32.55 -8.98 16.37
C ALA A 419 -33.31 -10.29 16.59
N PHE A 420 -34.48 -10.21 17.21
CA PHE A 420 -35.40 -11.33 17.31
C PHE A 420 -36.83 -10.85 17.35
N GLY A 421 -37.76 -11.63 16.84
CA GLY A 421 -39.18 -11.31 16.84
C GLY A 421 -40.00 -12.37 17.51
N VAL A 422 -41.09 -11.92 18.11
CA VAL A 422 -42.03 -12.76 18.84
C VAL A 422 -43.43 -12.55 18.28
N ALA A 423 -44.05 -13.62 17.76
CA ALA A 423 -45.42 -13.63 17.26
C ALA A 423 -46.16 -14.89 17.73
N LYS A 424 -47.49 -14.88 17.64
CA LYS A 424 -48.30 -16.03 18.06
C LYS A 424 -47.91 -17.27 17.23
N VAL A 425 -47.28 -18.25 17.90
CA VAL A 425 -46.85 -19.54 17.29
C VAL A 425 -45.88 -19.31 16.12
N ASN A 426 -44.97 -18.34 16.25
CA ASN A 426 -43.82 -18.12 15.38
C ASN A 426 -42.71 -17.39 16.17
N GLY A 427 -41.46 -17.55 15.75
CA GLY A 427 -40.34 -16.77 16.25
C GLY A 427 -39.28 -16.60 15.18
N TYR A 428 -38.44 -15.59 15.32
CA TYR A 428 -37.22 -15.48 14.51
C TYR A 428 -36.09 -14.90 15.35
N GLY A 429 -34.86 -15.19 14.95
CA GLY A 429 -33.66 -14.62 15.56
C GLY A 429 -32.53 -14.54 14.57
N THR A 430 -31.77 -13.44 14.63
CA THR A 430 -30.67 -13.18 13.72
C THR A 430 -29.68 -12.20 14.33
N SER A 431 -28.42 -12.25 13.91
CA SER A 431 -27.49 -11.15 14.16
C SER A 431 -27.92 -9.92 13.35
N ALA A 432 -27.89 -8.73 13.96
CA ALA A 432 -28.12 -7.50 13.21
C ALA A 432 -27.04 -7.30 12.13
N PHE A 433 -27.36 -6.49 11.11
CA PHE A 433 -26.48 -6.26 9.97
C PHE A 433 -25.30 -5.38 10.36
N ALA A 434 -24.10 -5.96 10.48
CA ALA A 434 -22.91 -5.22 10.86
C ALA A 434 -22.43 -4.33 9.71
N HIS A 435 -22.10 -3.09 10.02
CA HIS A 435 -21.39 -2.21 9.12
C HIS A 435 -20.48 -1.29 9.93
N ARG A 436 -19.56 -0.58 9.27
CA ARG A 436 -18.77 0.44 9.97
C ARG A 436 -19.66 1.62 10.30
N ALA A 437 -19.56 2.15 11.52
CA ALA A 437 -20.15 3.44 11.83
C ALA A 437 -19.50 4.49 10.93
N VAL A 438 -20.27 5.19 10.09
CA VAL A 438 -19.81 6.45 9.48
C VAL A 438 -20.11 7.56 10.48
N ILE A 439 -19.45 7.48 11.63
CA ILE A 439 -19.18 8.66 12.43
C ILE A 439 -17.89 9.21 11.84
N PRO A 440 -17.86 10.46 11.33
CA PRO A 440 -16.63 11.04 10.82
C PRO A 440 -15.52 10.81 11.83
N GLN A 441 -14.47 10.07 11.46
CA GLN A 441 -13.31 9.92 12.32
C GLN A 441 -12.77 11.32 12.55
N CYS A 442 -12.87 11.77 13.80
CA CYS A 442 -12.42 13.09 14.15
C CYS A 442 -10.89 13.07 14.23
N PRO A 443 -10.21 14.12 13.72
CA PRO A 443 -8.75 14.22 13.78
C PRO A 443 -8.20 13.98 15.20
N PRO A 444 -6.93 13.59 15.35
CA PRO A 444 -6.30 13.49 16.67
C PRO A 444 -6.55 14.73 17.53
N HIS A 445 -6.83 14.51 18.83
CA HIS A 445 -7.21 15.55 19.79
C HIS A 445 -8.56 16.24 19.53
N SER A 446 -9.50 15.54 18.87
CA SER A 446 -10.90 15.93 18.73
C SER A 446 -11.84 14.76 18.97
N HIS A 447 -13.13 15.05 19.14
CA HIS A 447 -14.19 14.07 19.27
C HIS A 447 -15.42 14.51 18.48
N PHE A 448 -16.27 13.56 18.10
CA PHE A 448 -17.51 13.87 17.38
C PHE A 448 -18.60 14.33 18.36
N ASP A 449 -19.24 15.46 18.07
CA ASP A 449 -20.37 15.99 18.83
C ASP A 449 -21.57 16.21 17.90
N PHE A 450 -22.70 15.56 18.20
CA PHE A 450 -23.98 15.70 17.47
C PHE A 450 -24.61 17.09 17.60
N SER A 451 -24.13 17.88 18.55
CA SER A 451 -24.52 19.26 18.80
C SER A 451 -23.32 20.19 18.74
N ALA A 452 -22.32 19.86 17.91
CA ALA A 452 -21.17 20.70 17.67
C ALA A 452 -21.62 22.11 17.26
N SER A 453 -20.96 23.11 17.84
CA SER A 453 -21.18 24.48 17.42
C SER A 453 -20.70 24.66 15.99
N SER A 454 -21.50 25.31 15.15
CA SER A 454 -21.10 25.70 13.79
C SER A 454 -20.00 26.78 13.76
N CYS A 455 -19.55 27.25 14.92
CA CYS A 455 -18.50 28.26 15.09
C CYS A 455 -17.50 27.86 16.18
N PRO A 456 -16.70 26.80 15.98
CA PRO A 456 -15.70 26.38 16.97
C PRO A 456 -14.61 27.44 17.14
N ALA A 457 -13.95 27.45 18.30
CA ALA A 457 -12.76 28.28 18.51
C ALA A 457 -11.66 27.84 17.52
N THR A 458 -11.05 28.80 16.82
CA THR A 458 -9.97 28.53 15.86
C THR A 458 -8.70 29.28 16.23
N CYS A 459 -7.53 28.87 15.72
CA CYS A 459 -6.30 29.64 15.92
C CYS A 459 -6.39 31.08 15.37
N GLU A 460 -7.29 31.33 14.40
CA GLU A 460 -7.56 32.67 13.87
C GLU A 460 -8.54 33.48 14.73
N ASN A 461 -9.47 32.78 15.40
CA ASN A 461 -10.46 33.39 16.29
C ASN A 461 -10.65 32.53 17.56
N PRO A 462 -9.84 32.78 18.61
CA PRO A 462 -9.87 31.97 19.83
C PRO A 462 -11.09 32.21 20.73
N THR A 463 -11.91 33.23 20.43
CA THR A 463 -13.18 33.50 21.12
C THR A 463 -14.36 33.17 20.20
N PRO A 464 -14.99 32.00 20.36
CA PRO A 464 -16.15 31.61 19.56
C PRO A 464 -17.35 32.51 19.85
N GLN A 465 -18.17 32.78 18.83
CA GLN A 465 -19.39 33.59 18.96
C GLN A 465 -20.47 32.83 19.74
N SER A 466 -21.23 33.54 20.58
CA SER A 466 -22.20 32.92 21.49
C SER A 466 -23.51 32.43 20.86
N ASN A 467 -23.83 32.83 19.61
CA ASN A 467 -25.14 32.62 18.97
C ASN A 467 -25.08 31.74 17.70
N CYS A 468 -24.31 30.64 17.74
CA CYS A 468 -24.15 29.77 16.57
C CYS A 468 -25.10 28.56 16.57
N ALA A 469 -25.45 28.09 15.37
CA ALA A 469 -26.27 26.91 15.16
C ALA A 469 -25.53 25.65 15.66
N LYS A 470 -26.29 24.62 16.03
CA LYS A 470 -25.74 23.33 16.46
C LYS A 470 -26.02 22.28 15.39
N SER A 471 -25.00 21.57 14.97
CA SER A 471 -25.09 20.50 13.98
C SER A 471 -24.06 19.42 14.30
N PRO A 472 -24.28 18.16 13.91
CA PRO A 472 -23.27 17.11 14.10
C PRO A 472 -21.94 17.44 13.41
N GLY A 473 -20.83 17.28 14.12
CA GLY A 473 -19.49 17.55 13.60
C GLY A 473 -18.37 17.24 14.60
N CYS A 474 -17.12 17.28 14.15
CA CYS A 474 -15.96 17.10 15.02
C CYS A 474 -15.62 18.38 15.78
N VAL A 475 -15.35 18.25 17.08
CA VAL A 475 -14.96 19.35 17.99
C VAL A 475 -13.65 19.02 18.69
N CYS A 476 -12.76 20.01 18.79
CA CYS A 476 -11.48 19.83 19.48
C CYS A 476 -11.69 19.55 20.97
N ASN A 477 -10.82 18.72 21.54
CA ASN A 477 -10.81 18.41 22.97
C ASN A 477 -10.40 19.64 23.80
N ASP A 478 -10.75 19.65 25.09
CA ASP A 478 -10.38 20.74 26.00
C ASP A 478 -8.87 21.03 25.99
N GLY A 479 -8.50 22.31 25.86
CA GLY A 479 -7.10 22.77 25.72
C GLY A 479 -6.54 22.70 24.30
N TYR A 480 -7.32 22.19 23.34
CA TYR A 480 -7.01 22.19 21.91
C TYR A 480 -7.96 23.12 21.15
N ILE A 481 -7.46 23.68 20.05
CA ILE A 481 -8.18 24.63 19.22
C ILE A 481 -8.03 24.26 17.75
N LEU A 482 -9.05 24.54 16.94
CA LEU A 482 -9.08 24.14 15.54
C LEU A 482 -8.11 25.02 14.74
N CYS A 483 -7.14 24.40 14.08
CA CYS A 483 -6.22 25.06 13.16
C CYS A 483 -6.30 24.35 11.80
N LYS A 484 -6.90 25.01 10.81
CA LYS A 484 -7.29 24.38 9.54
C LYS A 484 -8.17 23.15 9.80
N ASN A 485 -7.64 21.94 9.60
CA ASN A 485 -8.34 20.65 9.82
C ASN A 485 -7.73 19.82 10.96
N LYS A 486 -6.89 20.41 11.83
CA LYS A 486 -6.25 19.71 12.95
C LYS A 486 -6.52 20.41 14.27
N CYS A 487 -6.65 19.66 15.35
CA CYS A 487 -6.76 20.22 16.69
C CYS A 487 -5.38 20.30 17.32
N VAL A 488 -4.93 21.53 17.59
CA VAL A 488 -3.59 21.82 18.12
C VAL A 488 -3.70 22.49 19.48
N LYS A 489 -2.68 22.36 20.34
CA LYS A 489 -2.65 23.15 21.58
C LYS A 489 -2.59 24.63 21.23
N GLN A 490 -3.25 25.48 22.02
CA GLN A 490 -3.28 26.92 21.79
C GLN A 490 -1.88 27.57 21.69
N SER A 491 -0.89 27.02 22.40
CA SER A 491 0.52 27.47 22.33
C SER A 491 1.21 27.20 20.98
N HIS A 492 0.65 26.33 20.14
CA HIS A 492 1.15 26.00 18.80
C HIS A 492 0.38 26.74 17.70
N CYS A 493 -0.57 27.62 18.05
CA CYS A 493 -1.16 28.51 17.08
C CYS A 493 -0.09 29.49 16.54
N GLY A 494 -0.24 29.81 15.26
CA GLY A 494 0.50 30.86 14.58
C GLY A 494 0.13 32.26 15.05
N CYS A 495 0.64 33.27 14.36
CA CYS A 495 0.47 34.67 14.67
C CYS A 495 -0.58 35.29 13.77
N VAL A 496 -1.53 36.05 14.33
CA VAL A 496 -2.41 36.93 13.54
C VAL A 496 -1.74 38.30 13.41
N TYR A 497 -1.44 38.70 12.18
CA TYR A 497 -0.86 39.99 11.81
C TYR A 497 -1.87 40.84 11.05
N SER A 498 -1.87 42.16 11.25
CA SER A 498 -2.70 43.06 10.43
C SER A 498 -1.84 43.77 9.37
N VAL A 499 -2.17 43.59 8.09
CA VAL A 499 -1.62 44.36 6.97
C VAL A 499 -2.70 45.33 6.50
N GLY A 500 -2.58 46.61 6.87
CA GLY A 500 -3.66 47.59 6.64
C GLY A 500 -4.94 47.22 7.38
N ASN A 501 -6.06 47.06 6.66
CA ASN A 501 -7.36 46.62 7.20
C ASN A 501 -7.56 45.08 7.15
N GLN A 502 -6.62 44.31 6.61
CA GLN A 502 -6.73 42.85 6.48
C GLN A 502 -5.96 42.15 7.61
N LYS A 503 -6.58 41.14 8.22
CA LYS A 503 -5.93 40.23 9.17
C LYS A 503 -5.38 39.02 8.40
N LEU A 504 -4.10 38.73 8.57
CA LEU A 504 -3.38 37.59 7.99
C LEU A 504 -2.90 36.68 9.10
N TYR A 505 -3.21 35.39 9.03
CA TYR A 505 -2.68 34.38 9.94
C TYR A 505 -1.40 33.75 9.36
N LEU A 506 -0.33 33.71 10.14
CA LEU A 506 0.97 33.11 9.80
C LEU A 506 1.25 31.95 10.72
N GLU A 507 1.50 30.76 10.20
CA GLU A 507 1.95 29.63 11.03
C GLU A 507 3.31 29.92 11.67
N VAL A 508 3.63 29.23 12.76
CA VAL A 508 4.95 29.33 13.39
C VAL A 508 6.05 29.03 12.36
N GLY A 509 7.00 29.95 12.18
CA GLY A 509 8.06 29.89 11.18
C GLY A 509 7.70 30.52 9.82
N GLN A 510 6.41 30.74 9.52
CA GLN A 510 6.01 31.42 8.28
C GLN A 510 6.33 32.91 8.33
N SER A 511 6.53 33.47 7.15
CA SER A 511 6.80 34.89 6.97
C SER A 511 5.93 35.48 5.86
N ALA A 512 5.44 36.71 6.05
CA ALA A 512 4.72 37.45 5.03
C ALA A 512 5.22 38.89 4.91
N TRP A 513 4.97 39.48 3.75
CA TRP A 513 5.28 40.87 3.47
C TRP A 513 4.23 41.78 4.09
N ALA A 514 4.69 42.77 4.86
CA ALA A 514 3.85 43.66 5.65
C ALA A 514 3.47 44.95 4.91
N ASP A 515 3.97 45.16 3.71
CA ASP A 515 3.70 46.31 2.87
C ASP A 515 3.53 45.92 1.39
N LEU A 516 2.77 46.74 0.66
CA LEU A 516 2.47 46.53 -0.77
C LEU A 516 3.68 46.73 -1.70
N LYS A 517 4.82 47.13 -1.15
CA LYS A 517 6.07 47.35 -1.89
C LYS A 517 7.16 46.36 -1.51
N CYS A 518 6.85 45.35 -0.70
CA CYS A 518 7.79 44.33 -0.24
C CYS A 518 9.09 44.95 0.34
N ASN A 519 8.96 45.93 1.24
CA ASN A 519 10.06 46.52 2.00
C ASN A 519 10.18 45.96 3.42
N ILE A 520 9.15 45.29 3.92
CA ILE A 520 9.07 44.77 5.28
C ILE A 520 8.58 43.33 5.23
N LYS A 521 9.38 42.39 5.73
CA LYS A 521 9.01 40.97 5.89
C LYS A 521 8.87 40.64 7.37
N CYS A 522 7.72 40.12 7.75
CA CYS A 522 7.38 39.75 9.12
C CYS A 522 7.30 38.22 9.26
N SER A 523 7.96 37.66 10.26
CA SER A 523 7.99 36.23 10.56
C SER A 523 7.31 35.94 11.89
N CYS A 524 6.54 34.85 11.96
CA CYS A 524 5.93 34.37 13.19
C CYS A 524 6.91 33.47 13.95
N ASN A 525 7.26 33.83 15.17
CA ASN A 525 8.16 33.05 16.02
C ASN A 525 7.39 31.97 16.81
N THR A 526 8.11 30.99 17.34
CA THR A 526 7.59 29.87 18.16
C THR A 526 6.81 30.29 19.41
N ASN A 527 6.91 31.55 19.83
CA ASN A 527 6.18 32.10 20.96
C ASN A 527 4.89 32.85 20.56
N GLY A 528 4.42 32.70 19.32
CA GLY A 528 3.25 33.42 18.79
C GLY A 528 3.47 34.93 18.63
N LYS A 529 4.75 35.37 18.56
CA LYS A 529 5.13 36.78 18.37
C LYS A 529 5.66 37.01 16.97
N ILE A 530 5.30 38.16 16.42
CA ILE A 530 5.76 38.59 15.09
C ILE A 530 7.05 39.39 15.21
N ALA A 531 8.04 39.07 14.39
CA ALA A 531 9.27 39.83 14.21
C ALA A 531 9.38 40.31 12.76
N CYS A 532 9.55 41.61 12.55
CA CYS A 532 9.61 42.21 11.21
C CYS A 532 11.00 42.76 10.92
N VAL A 533 11.47 42.54 9.69
CA VAL A 533 12.75 43.04 9.19
C VAL A 533 12.54 43.80 7.88
N SER A 534 13.34 44.83 7.65
CA SER A 534 13.34 45.52 6.36
C SER A 534 14.10 44.68 5.32
N VAL A 535 13.47 44.39 4.20
CA VAL A 535 13.99 43.56 3.10
C VAL A 535 13.51 44.18 1.80
N ALA A 536 14.33 44.19 0.74
CA ALA A 536 13.89 44.55 -0.60
C ALA A 536 13.96 43.32 -1.53
N CYS A 537 13.13 43.29 -2.58
CA CYS A 537 13.24 42.28 -3.63
C CYS A 537 14.61 42.33 -4.30
N GLN A 538 15.11 41.16 -4.69
CA GLN A 538 16.42 41.06 -5.30
C GLN A 538 16.40 41.54 -6.75
N ALA A 539 17.58 41.77 -7.33
CA ALA A 539 17.69 42.00 -8.76
C ALA A 539 17.04 40.83 -9.53
N GLY A 540 16.25 41.15 -10.56
CA GLY A 540 15.49 40.16 -11.32
C GLY A 540 14.14 39.75 -10.71
N GLU A 541 13.78 40.26 -9.52
CA GLU A 541 12.46 40.05 -8.91
C GLU A 541 11.61 41.33 -8.98
N GLU A 542 10.30 41.17 -8.94
CA GLU A 542 9.33 42.25 -8.73
C GLU A 542 8.40 41.94 -7.55
N CYS A 543 7.95 42.98 -6.87
CA CYS A 543 6.96 42.84 -5.81
C CYS A 543 5.56 42.75 -6.44
N ARG A 544 4.95 41.57 -6.38
CA ARG A 544 3.65 41.28 -7.00
C ARG A 544 2.79 40.42 -6.09
N SER A 545 1.47 40.54 -6.23
CA SER A 545 0.51 39.66 -5.55
C SER A 545 0.43 38.31 -6.26
N VAL A 546 0.68 37.21 -5.53
CA VAL A 546 0.44 35.83 -5.96
C VAL A 546 -0.57 35.20 -5.01
N LYS A 547 -1.70 34.73 -5.56
CA LYS A 547 -2.83 34.17 -4.78
C LYS A 547 -3.29 35.07 -3.61
N GLY A 548 -3.23 36.39 -3.80
CA GLY A 548 -3.68 37.39 -2.82
C GLY A 548 -2.62 37.86 -1.81
N LEU A 549 -1.40 37.27 -1.82
CA LEU A 549 -0.31 37.67 -0.94
C LEU A 549 0.80 38.37 -1.73
N MET A 550 1.29 39.50 -1.22
CA MET A 550 2.45 40.18 -1.79
C MET A 550 3.70 39.34 -1.58
N GLY A 551 4.52 39.21 -2.62
CA GLY A 551 5.81 38.52 -2.57
C GLY A 551 6.76 39.08 -3.60
N CYS A 552 8.06 38.94 -3.33
CA CYS A 552 9.07 39.08 -4.37
C CYS A 552 9.02 37.83 -5.24
N VAL A 553 8.69 38.01 -6.52
CA VAL A 553 8.58 36.94 -7.50
C VAL A 553 9.48 37.25 -8.69
N PRO A 554 9.99 36.23 -9.40
CA PRO A 554 10.75 36.44 -10.61
C PRO A 554 9.96 37.24 -11.65
N LYS A 555 10.60 38.22 -12.29
CA LYS A 555 10.00 39.00 -13.40
C LYS A 555 9.70 38.12 -14.61
N SER A 556 10.56 37.13 -14.84
CA SER A 556 10.43 36.16 -15.93
C SER A 556 11.20 34.88 -15.58
N TYR A 557 11.10 33.90 -16.47
CA TYR A 557 11.89 32.68 -16.43
C TYR A 557 12.57 32.49 -17.78
N ALA A 558 13.76 31.90 -17.80
CA ALA A 558 14.41 31.41 -19.01
C ALA A 558 14.50 29.89 -18.96
N THR A 559 14.41 29.24 -20.12
CA THR A 559 14.51 27.79 -20.20
C THR A 559 15.57 27.39 -21.21
N CYS A 560 16.48 26.53 -20.76
CA CYS A 560 17.36 25.77 -21.62
C CYS A 560 16.70 24.43 -21.96
N THR A 561 16.83 24.00 -23.22
CA THR A 561 16.33 22.72 -23.71
C THR A 561 17.49 21.91 -24.27
N ILE A 562 17.55 20.63 -23.91
CA ILE A 562 18.46 19.63 -24.47
C ILE A 562 17.56 18.53 -25.04
N SER A 563 17.59 18.31 -26.35
CA SER A 563 16.67 17.37 -27.00
C SER A 563 17.32 16.57 -28.12
N GLY A 564 16.97 15.30 -28.23
CA GLY A 564 17.34 14.48 -29.36
C GLY A 564 18.83 14.20 -29.47
N ASP A 565 19.35 14.25 -30.71
CA ASP A 565 20.72 13.90 -31.04
C ASP A 565 21.69 15.09 -30.92
N PRO A 566 22.18 15.34 -29.71
CA PRO A 566 21.59 16.28 -28.79
C PRO A 566 21.70 17.73 -29.30
N HIS A 567 20.52 18.29 -29.57
CA HIS A 567 20.29 19.69 -29.88
C HIS A 567 20.15 20.48 -28.58
N TYR A 568 20.89 21.59 -28.46
CA TYR A 568 20.83 22.50 -27.34
C TYR A 568 20.17 23.81 -27.76
N VAL A 569 19.28 24.30 -26.90
CA VAL A 569 18.77 25.67 -26.92
C VAL A 569 19.13 26.30 -25.57
N THR A 570 20.02 27.27 -25.58
CA THR A 570 20.48 27.98 -24.37
C THR A 570 19.40 28.88 -23.76
N PHE A 571 19.65 29.41 -22.57
CA PHE A 571 18.75 30.37 -21.91
C PHE A 571 18.49 31.63 -22.75
N ASP A 572 19.43 32.03 -23.60
CA ASP A 572 19.35 33.20 -24.48
C ASP A 572 19.04 32.82 -25.94
N HIS A 573 18.44 31.64 -26.13
CA HIS A 573 17.88 31.14 -27.41
C HIS A 573 18.90 30.82 -28.51
N LYS A 574 20.19 30.73 -28.20
CA LYS A 574 21.20 30.18 -29.13
C LYS A 574 20.99 28.68 -29.30
N THR A 575 20.94 28.22 -30.55
CA THR A 575 20.88 26.81 -30.94
C THR A 575 22.27 26.29 -31.34
N TYR A 576 22.57 25.04 -30.97
CA TYR A 576 23.76 24.30 -31.41
C TYR A 576 23.63 22.79 -31.15
N ASP A 577 24.47 21.98 -31.81
CA ASP A 577 24.47 20.51 -31.68
C ASP A 577 25.79 20.05 -31.05
N PHE A 578 25.74 19.09 -30.11
CA PHE A 578 26.95 18.64 -29.41
C PHE A 578 26.95 17.13 -29.07
N GLN A 579 27.60 16.32 -29.91
CA GLN A 579 27.57 14.85 -29.91
C GLN A 579 28.39 14.13 -28.82
N GLY A 580 28.62 14.79 -27.69
CA GLY A 580 29.41 14.24 -26.60
C GLY A 580 28.69 13.10 -25.86
N THR A 581 29.42 12.02 -25.54
CA THR A 581 28.89 10.82 -24.86
C THR A 581 29.37 10.69 -23.40
N CYS A 582 29.82 11.81 -22.83
CA CYS A 582 30.25 11.88 -21.44
C CYS A 582 29.15 12.43 -20.52
N THR A 583 29.54 12.67 -19.27
CA THR A 583 28.79 13.44 -18.30
C THR A 583 29.19 14.92 -18.38
N TYR A 584 28.22 15.83 -18.50
CA TYR A 584 28.45 17.26 -18.70
C TYR A 584 27.65 18.11 -17.71
N THR A 585 28.23 19.22 -17.28
CA THR A 585 27.50 20.26 -16.55
C THR A 585 26.60 21.02 -17.52
N ALA A 586 25.30 20.72 -17.48
CA ALA A 586 24.31 21.39 -18.32
C ALA A 586 24.07 22.82 -17.83
N ALA A 587 23.82 23.00 -16.54
CA ALA A 587 23.59 24.32 -15.94
C ALA A 587 24.04 24.35 -14.48
N GLU A 588 24.73 25.41 -14.08
CA GLU A 588 25.17 25.63 -12.71
C GLU A 588 24.94 27.09 -12.30
N ALA A 589 24.57 27.31 -11.03
CA ALA A 589 24.47 28.64 -10.44
C ALA A 589 25.86 29.19 -10.10
N CYS A 590 26.43 29.96 -11.03
CA CYS A 590 27.80 30.44 -10.97
C CYS A 590 27.87 31.90 -10.52
N HIS A 591 29.01 32.32 -9.97
CA HIS A 591 29.25 33.72 -9.55
C HIS A 591 28.22 34.29 -8.55
N ILE A 592 27.62 33.42 -7.73
CA ILE A 592 26.62 33.78 -6.71
C ILE A 592 27.22 34.14 -5.34
N LYS A 593 28.55 34.12 -5.19
CA LYS A 593 29.20 34.46 -3.93
C LYS A 593 28.85 35.89 -3.50
N GLY A 594 28.25 36.04 -2.31
CA GLY A 594 27.79 37.32 -1.77
C GLY A 594 26.35 37.70 -2.15
N THR A 595 25.64 36.86 -2.92
CA THR A 595 24.20 37.01 -3.16
C THR A 595 23.40 36.14 -2.17
N LYS A 596 22.06 36.22 -2.24
CA LYS A 596 21.14 35.37 -1.47
C LYS A 596 20.53 34.25 -2.34
N LEU A 597 21.11 33.98 -3.51
CA LEU A 597 20.65 32.93 -4.42
C LEU A 597 21.05 31.55 -3.89
N THR A 598 20.24 30.55 -4.22
CA THR A 598 20.49 29.16 -3.82
C THR A 598 21.45 28.51 -4.83
N PRO A 599 22.56 27.89 -4.38
CA PRO A 599 23.40 27.11 -5.28
C PRO A 599 22.65 25.88 -5.80
N PHE A 600 22.81 25.57 -7.08
CA PHE A 600 22.38 24.32 -7.68
C PHE A 600 23.27 23.95 -8.86
N MET A 601 23.27 22.67 -9.21
CA MET A 601 23.94 22.13 -10.40
C MET A 601 23.05 21.08 -11.07
N VAL A 602 22.97 21.14 -12.39
CA VAL A 602 22.28 20.16 -13.24
C VAL A 602 23.31 19.54 -14.17
N VAL A 603 23.45 18.22 -14.09
CA VAL A 603 24.40 17.43 -14.85
C VAL A 603 23.63 16.43 -15.72
N VAL A 604 24.06 16.27 -16.96
CA VAL A 604 23.47 15.34 -17.93
C VAL A 604 24.54 14.36 -18.41
N GLU A 605 24.26 13.06 -18.29
CA GLU A 605 25.05 12.00 -18.92
C GLU A 605 24.39 11.62 -20.23
N ASN A 606 25.14 11.72 -21.32
CA ASN A 606 24.71 11.27 -22.64
C ASN A 606 25.33 9.90 -22.95
N GLU A 607 24.58 9.03 -23.61
CA GLU A 607 25.09 7.76 -24.12
C GLU A 607 24.74 7.58 -25.59
N ARG A 608 25.54 6.77 -26.30
CA ARG A 608 25.18 6.36 -27.66
C ARG A 608 23.90 5.54 -27.64
N TRP A 609 22.99 5.80 -28.56
CA TRP A 609 21.73 5.06 -28.61
C TRP A 609 21.85 3.74 -29.38
N ASP A 610 22.52 2.76 -28.78
CA ASP A 610 22.80 1.44 -29.38
C ASP A 610 21.57 0.69 -29.94
N GLY A 611 20.35 1.04 -29.49
CA GLY A 611 19.09 0.47 -29.97
C GLY A 611 18.59 0.99 -31.33
N ILE A 612 19.07 2.15 -31.81
CA ILE A 612 18.62 2.79 -33.06
C ILE A 612 19.82 3.13 -33.95
N SER A 613 20.82 3.84 -33.42
CA SER A 613 22.01 4.24 -34.15
C SER A 613 23.19 4.48 -33.21
N GLN A 614 24.39 4.02 -33.61
CA GLN A 614 25.63 4.33 -32.88
C GLN A 614 26.19 5.72 -33.20
N ASP A 615 25.55 6.41 -34.13
CA ASP A 615 25.94 7.73 -34.62
C ASP A 615 25.27 8.87 -33.82
N VAL A 616 24.34 8.55 -32.91
CA VAL A 616 23.59 9.52 -32.10
C VAL A 616 23.85 9.37 -30.62
N SER A 617 23.80 10.48 -29.88
CA SER A 617 23.89 10.49 -28.42
C SER A 617 22.65 11.10 -27.76
N MET A 618 22.19 10.50 -26.66
CA MET A 618 20.94 10.91 -25.99
C MET A 618 21.14 10.96 -24.48
N ALA A 619 20.41 11.84 -23.80
CA ALA A 619 20.40 11.92 -22.34
C ALA A 619 19.95 10.59 -21.72
N LYS A 620 20.78 10.03 -20.84
CA LYS A 620 20.55 8.78 -20.09
C LYS A 620 20.26 9.05 -18.62
N VAL A 621 21.02 9.98 -18.04
CA VAL A 621 20.96 10.32 -16.62
C VAL A 621 20.91 11.82 -16.47
N VAL A 622 20.01 12.30 -15.62
CA VAL A 622 19.96 13.69 -15.18
C VAL A 622 20.17 13.71 -13.68
N ILE A 623 21.19 14.46 -13.23
CA ILE A 623 21.54 14.62 -11.82
C ILE A 623 21.29 16.08 -11.45
N VAL A 624 20.53 16.30 -10.38
CA VAL A 624 20.28 17.62 -9.81
C VAL A 624 20.83 17.64 -8.40
N GLU A 625 21.79 18.52 -8.16
CA GLU A 625 22.33 18.82 -6.83
C GLU A 625 21.74 20.15 -6.35
N VAL A 626 21.00 20.12 -5.25
CA VAL A 626 20.36 21.32 -4.68
C VAL A 626 20.07 21.11 -3.19
N TYR A 627 20.27 22.14 -2.37
CA TYR A 627 20.10 22.07 -0.90
C TYR A 627 20.92 20.99 -0.19
N GLY A 628 21.98 20.46 -0.83
CA GLY A 628 22.76 19.34 -0.32
C GLY A 628 22.17 17.97 -0.63
N GLU A 629 21.03 17.90 -1.33
CA GLU A 629 20.42 16.68 -1.85
C GLU A 629 20.95 16.38 -3.25
N ILE A 630 21.19 15.10 -3.54
CA ILE A 630 21.54 14.60 -4.87
C ILE A 630 20.37 13.78 -5.39
N LEU A 631 19.75 14.26 -6.47
CA LEU A 631 18.58 13.66 -7.11
C LEU A 631 18.99 13.13 -8.48
N VAL A 632 18.76 11.85 -8.74
CA VAL A 632 19.18 11.21 -10.00
C VAL A 632 17.98 10.58 -10.69
N LEU A 633 17.64 11.11 -11.86
CA LEU A 633 16.70 10.50 -12.81
C LEU A 633 17.49 9.68 -13.82
N ARG A 634 17.12 8.41 -13.99
CA ARG A 634 17.82 7.47 -14.88
C ARG A 634 16.81 6.76 -15.76
N ARG A 635 17.07 6.73 -17.08
CA ARG A 635 16.19 6.17 -18.12
C ARG A 635 15.59 4.78 -17.79
N ASP A 636 16.35 3.89 -17.16
CA ASP A 636 15.94 2.52 -16.84
C ASP A 636 15.23 2.38 -15.47
N GLN A 637 15.03 3.48 -14.74
CA GLN A 637 14.39 3.51 -13.42
C GLN A 637 13.06 4.30 -13.46
N LEU A 638 12.07 3.73 -14.15
CA LEU A 638 10.74 4.32 -14.24
C LEU A 638 10.03 4.32 -12.88
N SER A 639 9.21 5.34 -12.64
CA SER A 639 8.41 5.58 -11.42
C SER A 639 9.20 5.78 -10.12
N GLN A 640 10.54 5.83 -10.19
CA GLN A 640 11.40 6.00 -9.02
C GLN A 640 12.47 7.05 -9.30
N LEU A 641 12.99 7.65 -8.23
CA LEU A 641 14.09 8.60 -8.23
C LEU A 641 15.15 8.11 -7.22
N MET A 642 16.43 8.22 -7.57
CA MET A 642 17.48 7.96 -6.59
C MET A 642 17.83 9.26 -5.83
N VAL A 643 17.58 9.28 -4.53
CA VAL A 643 17.85 10.39 -3.60
C VAL A 643 19.00 9.97 -2.68
N ASN A 644 20.13 10.67 -2.75
CA ASN A 644 21.33 10.34 -1.95
C ASN A 644 21.70 8.85 -1.97
N ASN A 645 21.67 8.26 -3.18
CA ASN A 645 21.89 6.84 -3.46
C ASN A 645 20.77 5.87 -3.05
N VAL A 646 19.64 6.33 -2.49
CA VAL A 646 18.48 5.50 -2.13
C VAL A 646 17.38 5.62 -3.19
N LEU A 647 16.87 4.50 -3.69
CA LEU A 647 15.74 4.48 -4.61
C LEU A 647 14.44 4.77 -3.86
N THR A 648 13.72 5.80 -4.32
CA THR A 648 12.51 6.30 -3.68
C THR A 648 11.40 6.44 -4.71
N SER A 649 10.20 6.01 -4.35
CA SER A 649 9.01 6.15 -5.20
C SER A 649 8.62 7.62 -5.36
N ILE A 650 8.25 8.02 -6.58
CA ILE A 650 7.69 9.35 -6.83
C ILE A 650 6.15 9.26 -6.87
N PRO A 651 5.43 10.30 -6.42
CA PRO A 651 5.92 11.62 -6.11
C PRO A 651 6.46 11.75 -4.69
N LEU A 652 7.33 12.73 -4.49
CA LEU A 652 7.91 13.00 -3.18
C LEU A 652 8.15 14.50 -2.98
N SER A 653 8.27 14.89 -1.73
CA SER A 653 8.43 16.25 -1.23
C SER A 653 9.47 16.22 -0.11
N LEU A 654 10.65 16.79 -0.38
CA LEU A 654 11.77 16.80 0.57
C LEU A 654 11.86 18.15 1.28
N LEU A 655 12.48 18.12 2.46
CA LEU A 655 12.82 19.32 3.23
C LEU A 655 11.61 20.24 3.48
N ASN A 656 10.46 19.65 3.82
CA ASN A 656 9.18 20.34 4.01
C ASN A 656 8.70 21.10 2.76
N GLY A 657 8.82 20.49 1.58
CA GLY A 657 8.30 21.02 0.33
C GLY A 657 9.22 21.99 -0.41
N LYS A 658 10.49 22.10 0.00
CA LYS A 658 11.49 22.88 -0.74
C LYS A 658 11.89 22.24 -2.06
N ILE A 659 11.79 20.91 -2.14
CA ILE A 659 12.00 20.13 -3.35
C ILE A 659 10.76 19.26 -3.53
N LYS A 660 10.16 19.26 -4.71
CA LYS A 660 9.07 18.36 -5.08
C LYS A 660 9.43 17.65 -6.37
N VAL A 661 9.20 16.33 -6.39
CA VAL A 661 9.40 15.50 -7.55
C VAL A 661 8.12 14.77 -7.89
N PHE A 662 7.67 14.87 -9.14
CA PHE A 662 6.40 14.32 -9.59
C PHE A 662 6.38 14.14 -11.11
N GLN A 663 5.39 13.39 -11.60
CA GLN A 663 5.15 13.29 -13.04
C GLN A 663 4.24 14.44 -13.52
N GLU A 664 4.71 15.17 -14.53
CA GLU A 664 4.00 16.24 -15.21
C GLU A 664 3.85 15.85 -16.69
N GLY A 665 2.64 15.44 -17.09
CA GLY A 665 2.42 14.89 -18.41
C GLY A 665 3.22 13.60 -18.63
N LEU A 666 4.00 13.58 -19.71
CA LEU A 666 4.95 12.50 -20.01
C LEU A 666 6.35 12.69 -19.38
N HIS A 667 6.54 13.73 -18.57
CA HIS A 667 7.86 14.09 -18.01
C HIS A 667 7.92 13.90 -16.51
N TYR A 668 9.11 13.63 -16.00
CA TYR A 668 9.45 13.70 -14.58
C TYR A 668 9.93 15.11 -14.30
N ALA A 669 9.34 15.78 -13.31
CA ALA A 669 9.65 17.15 -12.95
C ALA A 669 10.23 17.22 -11.54
N ILE A 670 11.38 17.89 -11.40
CA ILE A 670 11.98 18.31 -10.13
C ILE A 670 11.77 19.81 -10.01
N THR A 671 11.07 20.25 -8.97
CA THR A 671 10.77 21.68 -8.73
C THR A 671 11.27 22.11 -7.37
N THR A 672 11.65 23.38 -7.25
CA THR A 672 12.14 23.97 -6.01
C THR A 672 11.31 25.18 -5.58
N ASP A 673 11.36 25.51 -4.29
CA ASP A 673 10.69 26.68 -3.71
C ASP A 673 11.20 28.02 -4.25
N PHE A 674 12.44 28.09 -4.75
CA PHE A 674 13.00 29.30 -5.36
C PHE A 674 12.75 29.40 -6.87
N GLY A 675 12.11 28.40 -7.49
CA GLY A 675 11.66 28.47 -8.88
C GLY A 675 12.56 27.79 -9.93
N LEU A 676 13.59 27.04 -9.53
CA LEU A 676 14.24 26.09 -10.44
C LEU A 676 13.27 24.94 -10.76
N LYS A 677 13.12 24.62 -12.04
CA LYS A 677 12.38 23.45 -12.54
C LYS A 677 13.22 22.69 -13.55
N VAL A 678 13.42 21.39 -13.32
CA VAL A 678 14.10 20.49 -14.25
C VAL A 678 13.11 19.42 -14.69
N THR A 679 12.95 19.21 -15.99
CA THR A 679 12.08 18.14 -16.52
C THR A 679 12.86 17.17 -17.39
N TYR A 680 12.50 15.90 -17.37
CA TYR A 680 13.07 14.88 -18.23
C TYR A 680 12.00 13.86 -18.63
N ASP A 681 11.87 13.55 -19.92
CA ASP A 681 10.97 12.50 -20.44
C ASP A 681 11.55 11.08 -20.32
N MET A 682 12.67 10.93 -19.60
CA MET A 682 13.43 9.69 -19.42
C MET A 682 14.11 9.18 -20.70
N ILE A 683 14.11 9.93 -21.81
CA ILE A 683 14.71 9.45 -23.06
C ILE A 683 15.32 10.52 -23.95
N TYR A 684 14.57 11.54 -24.34
CA TYR A 684 14.87 12.42 -25.47
C TYR A 684 15.01 13.88 -25.07
N LYS A 685 14.19 14.41 -24.15
CA LYS A 685 14.14 15.84 -23.81
C LYS A 685 14.40 16.13 -22.33
N VAL A 686 15.39 16.97 -22.06
CA VAL A 686 15.66 17.60 -20.76
C VAL A 686 15.38 19.09 -20.86
N THR A 687 14.70 19.68 -19.87
CA THR A 687 14.60 21.15 -19.76
C THR A 687 15.07 21.63 -18.41
N VAL A 688 15.75 22.78 -18.40
CA VAL A 688 16.16 23.49 -17.18
C VAL A 688 15.57 24.88 -17.24
N THR A 689 14.63 25.18 -16.34
CA THR A 689 13.98 26.49 -16.23
C THR A 689 14.48 27.21 -14.99
N VAL A 690 15.00 28.42 -15.16
CA VAL A 690 15.58 29.24 -14.09
C VAL A 690 14.88 30.60 -14.00
N PRO A 691 14.72 31.16 -12.79
CA PRO A 691 14.10 32.47 -12.63
C PRO A 691 15.06 33.62 -13.00
N SER A 692 14.51 34.76 -13.40
CA SER A 692 15.26 35.96 -13.81
C SER A 692 16.15 36.57 -12.72
N SER A 693 16.04 36.12 -11.47
CA SER A 693 16.98 36.46 -10.39
C SER A 693 18.36 35.83 -10.56
N TYR A 694 18.49 34.78 -11.40
CA TYR A 694 19.77 34.15 -11.77
C TYR A 694 20.39 34.72 -13.05
N ARG A 695 19.83 35.80 -13.61
CA ARG A 695 20.43 36.48 -14.77
C ARG A 695 21.87 36.89 -14.46
N ASP A 696 22.78 36.65 -15.40
CA ASP A 696 24.23 36.86 -15.25
C ASP A 696 24.88 36.01 -14.12
N LYS A 697 24.21 34.94 -13.68
CA LYS A 697 24.60 34.03 -12.58
C LYS A 697 24.50 32.56 -12.96
N MET A 698 24.55 32.27 -14.26
CA MET A 698 24.53 30.92 -14.80
C MET A 698 25.83 30.63 -15.53
N CYS A 699 26.22 29.35 -15.57
CA CYS A 699 27.23 28.85 -16.47
C CYS A 699 26.96 27.37 -16.81
N GLY A 700 27.69 26.82 -17.79
CA GLY A 700 27.48 25.46 -18.31
C GLY A 700 27.06 25.46 -19.78
N LEU A 701 26.71 24.27 -20.30
CA LEU A 701 26.27 24.10 -21.69
C LEU A 701 24.98 24.88 -22.03
N CYS A 702 24.14 25.16 -21.04
CA CYS A 702 22.93 25.96 -21.20
C CYS A 702 23.18 27.46 -21.33
N GLY A 703 24.44 27.91 -21.28
CA GLY A 703 24.80 29.31 -21.45
C GLY A 703 24.88 30.11 -20.16
N ASN A 704 25.13 31.41 -20.29
CA ASN A 704 25.42 32.31 -19.15
C ASN A 704 24.20 33.14 -18.68
N TYR A 705 23.10 33.10 -19.44
CA TYR A 705 21.84 33.80 -19.17
C TYR A 705 22.00 35.32 -18.97
N ASN A 706 22.63 36.00 -19.92
CA ASN A 706 22.87 37.45 -19.91
C ASN A 706 22.05 38.22 -20.98
N GLY A 707 21.34 37.51 -21.86
CA GLY A 707 20.54 38.04 -22.97
C GLY A 707 21.29 38.22 -24.30
N ASN A 708 22.52 37.71 -24.43
CA ASN A 708 23.36 37.86 -25.61
C ASN A 708 23.70 36.50 -26.26
N PRO A 709 22.97 36.07 -27.31
CA PRO A 709 23.15 34.75 -27.93
C PRO A 709 24.52 34.54 -28.62
N ASN A 710 25.40 35.55 -28.64
CA ASN A 710 26.71 35.48 -29.28
C ASN A 710 27.85 35.12 -28.31
N ASP A 711 27.59 35.02 -27.00
CA ASP A 711 28.60 34.70 -25.99
C ASP A 711 28.28 33.46 -25.13
N GLU A 712 27.44 32.57 -25.66
CA GLU A 712 27.01 31.35 -24.97
C GLU A 712 28.12 30.31 -24.81
N TYR A 713 29.16 30.34 -25.65
CA TYR A 713 30.27 29.38 -25.61
C TYR A 713 31.36 29.81 -24.64
N GLN A 714 30.95 30.11 -23.42
CA GLN A 714 31.82 30.50 -22.32
C GLN A 714 32.42 29.26 -21.63
N LEU A 715 33.74 29.18 -21.58
CA LEU A 715 34.46 28.13 -20.86
C LEU A 715 34.39 28.34 -19.33
N PRO A 716 34.68 27.31 -18.51
CA PRO A 716 34.69 27.45 -17.04
C PRO A 716 35.65 28.52 -16.50
N ASP A 717 36.72 28.84 -17.24
CA ASP A 717 37.67 29.91 -16.90
C ASP A 717 37.19 31.33 -17.28
N GLY A 718 36.00 31.43 -17.89
CA GLY A 718 35.34 32.66 -18.32
C GLY A 718 35.69 33.11 -19.75
N LYS A 719 36.62 32.44 -20.45
CA LYS A 719 36.97 32.77 -21.85
C LYS A 719 35.89 32.32 -22.83
N GLN A 720 35.84 32.96 -23.98
CA GLN A 720 34.95 32.60 -25.09
C GLN A 720 35.68 31.72 -26.11
N THR A 721 34.96 30.75 -26.68
CA THR A 721 35.41 29.96 -27.83
C THR A 721 34.37 30.00 -28.96
N THR A 722 34.78 29.69 -30.18
CA THR A 722 33.86 29.46 -31.31
C THR A 722 33.77 27.99 -31.68
N ASP A 723 34.62 27.14 -31.10
CA ASP A 723 34.68 25.71 -31.35
C ASP A 723 33.80 24.94 -30.36
N ILE A 724 32.78 24.26 -30.88
CA ILE A 724 31.76 23.59 -30.06
C ILE A 724 32.32 22.40 -29.28
N ASN A 725 33.29 21.68 -29.87
CA ASN A 725 33.89 20.51 -29.23
C ASN A 725 34.82 20.92 -28.09
N THR A 726 35.60 22.00 -28.27
CA THR A 726 36.35 22.62 -27.16
C THR A 726 35.40 23.09 -26.06
N PHE A 727 34.29 23.75 -26.41
CA PHE A 727 33.29 24.18 -25.43
C PHE A 727 32.74 22.99 -24.63
N GLY A 728 32.27 21.94 -25.31
CA GLY A 728 31.73 20.75 -24.65
C GLY A 728 32.75 19.96 -23.83
N ALA A 729 33.99 19.85 -24.31
CA ALA A 729 35.05 19.13 -23.62
C ALA A 729 35.44 19.77 -22.27
N GLU A 730 35.46 21.10 -22.19
CA GLU A 730 35.80 21.82 -20.97
C GLU A 730 34.68 21.75 -19.91
N TRP A 731 33.43 21.49 -20.32
CA TRP A 731 32.29 21.31 -19.41
C TRP A 731 32.05 19.86 -18.97
N LYS A 732 33.01 18.96 -19.24
CA LYS A 732 32.94 17.56 -18.80
C LYS A 732 33.13 17.42 -17.29
N VAL A 733 32.31 16.56 -16.70
CA VAL A 733 32.50 16.10 -15.33
C VAL A 733 33.40 14.86 -15.35
N PRO A 734 34.56 14.87 -14.65
CA PRO A 734 35.47 13.73 -14.66
C PRO A 734 34.88 12.55 -13.86
N VAL A 735 34.50 11.49 -14.56
CA VAL A 735 34.04 10.22 -13.95
C VAL A 735 35.15 9.18 -14.02
N VAL A 736 35.59 8.69 -12.86
CA VAL A 736 36.76 7.80 -12.75
C VAL A 736 36.47 6.46 -13.43
N GLY A 737 37.35 6.05 -14.34
CA GLY A 737 37.27 4.74 -15.02
C GLY A 737 36.32 4.69 -16.22
N VAL A 738 35.66 5.80 -16.56
CA VAL A 738 34.79 5.92 -17.74
C VAL A 738 35.59 6.53 -18.89
N ILE A 739 35.57 5.86 -20.05
CA ILE A 739 36.09 6.39 -21.32
C ILE A 739 34.88 6.70 -22.19
N CYS A 740 34.80 7.94 -22.68
CA CYS A 740 33.72 8.46 -23.51
C CYS A 740 34.29 9.26 -24.68
N ASP A 741 33.43 9.61 -25.63
CA ASP A 741 33.75 10.33 -26.87
C ASP A 741 33.38 11.82 -26.75
N ASP A 742 34.23 12.68 -27.32
CA ASP A 742 34.10 14.14 -27.35
C ASP A 742 33.13 14.62 -28.42
N GLY A 743 32.59 13.68 -29.22
CA GLY A 743 31.67 13.94 -30.31
C GLY A 743 32.36 13.91 -31.67
N CYS A 744 31.66 14.39 -32.68
CA CYS A 744 32.13 14.41 -34.07
C CYS A 744 32.61 15.82 -34.48
N ASN A 745 33.49 15.90 -35.50
CA ASN A 745 34.05 17.15 -36.00
C ASN A 745 33.72 17.39 -37.48
N GLY A 746 33.15 18.55 -37.81
CA GLY A 746 32.99 19.02 -39.20
C GLY A 746 32.30 18.00 -40.12
N ASP A 747 32.95 17.67 -41.24
CA ASP A 747 32.43 16.71 -42.23
C ASP A 747 32.31 15.27 -41.72
N PHE A 748 32.91 14.93 -40.57
CA PHE A 748 32.87 13.60 -39.98
C PHE A 748 31.62 13.37 -39.11
N CYS A 749 30.81 14.41 -38.89
CA CYS A 749 29.50 14.23 -38.28
C CYS A 749 28.53 13.54 -39.25
N PRO A 750 27.61 12.69 -38.73
CA PRO A 750 26.61 12.02 -39.55
C PRO A 750 25.81 13.04 -40.37
N LYS A 751 25.75 12.84 -41.69
CA LYS A 751 24.94 13.67 -42.59
C LYS A 751 23.76 12.86 -43.11
N CYS A 752 22.61 13.51 -43.15
CA CYS A 752 21.43 12.92 -43.76
C CYS A 752 21.63 12.77 -45.28
N ASP A 753 21.37 11.58 -45.81
CA ASP A 753 21.35 11.33 -47.26
C ASP A 753 20.27 12.21 -47.92
N PRO A 754 20.60 13.04 -48.93
CA PRO A 754 19.64 13.93 -49.58
C PRO A 754 18.39 13.23 -50.13
N GLN A 755 18.48 11.98 -50.60
CA GLN A 755 17.33 11.23 -51.11
C GLN A 755 16.41 10.77 -49.99
N LYS A 756 16.98 10.36 -48.85
CA LYS A 756 16.19 9.97 -47.67
C LYS A 756 15.60 11.17 -46.96
N LYS A 757 16.32 12.30 -46.97
CA LYS A 757 15.86 13.57 -46.39
C LYS A 757 14.45 13.95 -46.88
N ILE A 758 14.17 13.81 -48.17
CA ILE A 758 12.86 14.12 -48.77
C ILE A 758 11.72 13.28 -48.15
N ILE A 759 12.00 12.03 -47.78
CA ILE A 759 11.01 11.15 -47.13
C ILE A 759 10.70 11.67 -45.73
N TYR A 760 11.75 12.01 -44.96
CA TYR A 760 11.60 12.46 -43.58
C TYR A 760 11.10 13.90 -43.46
N GLU A 761 11.39 14.77 -44.43
CA GLU A 761 10.76 16.09 -44.59
C GLU A 761 9.23 15.96 -44.64
N LYS A 762 8.73 14.94 -45.36
CA LYS A 762 7.30 14.65 -45.39
C LYS A 762 6.78 14.16 -44.03
N ASP A 763 7.49 13.25 -43.37
CA ASP A 763 7.06 12.70 -42.07
C ASP A 763 7.02 13.77 -40.96
N CYS A 764 7.98 14.71 -40.96
CA CYS A 764 8.06 15.82 -40.00
C CYS A 764 7.15 17.01 -40.33
N SER A 765 6.55 17.07 -41.53
CA SER A 765 5.78 18.22 -42.02
C SER A 765 4.57 18.60 -41.16
N ILE A 766 4.08 17.70 -40.30
CA ILE A 766 3.02 17.99 -39.34
C ILE A 766 3.39 19.15 -38.39
N ILE A 767 4.68 19.34 -38.09
CA ILE A 767 5.19 20.41 -37.22
C ILE A 767 4.92 21.80 -37.82
N THR A 768 5.03 21.94 -39.14
CA THR A 768 4.94 23.21 -39.87
C THR A 768 3.64 23.39 -40.65
N ASP A 769 2.74 22.40 -40.67
CA ASP A 769 1.47 22.47 -41.40
C ASP A 769 0.59 23.62 -40.87
N PRO A 770 0.35 24.69 -41.66
CA PRO A 770 -0.42 25.85 -41.23
C PRO A 770 -1.91 25.55 -41.00
N LYS A 771 -2.38 24.37 -41.40
CA LYS A 771 -3.74 23.86 -41.15
C LYS A 771 -3.73 22.62 -40.24
N GLY A 772 -2.57 22.23 -39.75
CA GLY A 772 -2.37 21.06 -38.92
C GLY A 772 -2.73 21.28 -37.44
N PRO A 773 -2.54 20.26 -36.59
CA PRO A 773 -2.94 20.27 -35.19
C PRO A 773 -2.18 21.31 -34.33
N PHE A 774 -1.04 21.81 -34.82
CA PHE A 774 -0.18 22.76 -34.12
C PHE A 774 -0.25 24.18 -34.67
N ALA A 775 -1.16 24.48 -35.61
CA ALA A 775 -1.27 25.79 -36.25
C ALA A 775 -1.46 26.95 -35.25
N THR A 776 -2.14 26.70 -34.13
CA THR A 776 -2.33 27.68 -33.05
C THR A 776 -1.02 28.03 -32.32
N CYS A 777 -0.01 27.17 -32.43
CA CYS A 777 1.28 27.34 -31.77
C CYS A 777 2.29 28.16 -32.56
N HIS A 778 2.17 28.18 -33.90
CA HIS A 778 3.15 28.82 -34.79
C HIS A 778 3.34 30.32 -34.51
N GLY A 779 2.32 30.98 -33.96
CA GLY A 779 2.39 32.38 -33.54
C GLY A 779 3.06 32.61 -32.19
N VAL A 780 3.34 31.55 -31.44
CA VAL A 780 3.96 31.58 -30.10
C VAL A 780 5.38 31.02 -30.15
N ILE A 781 5.58 29.89 -30.84
CA ILE A 781 6.88 29.26 -31.08
C ILE A 781 7.06 29.10 -32.58
N ASN A 782 8.22 29.52 -33.12
CA ASN A 782 8.56 29.25 -34.51
C ASN A 782 8.83 27.73 -34.71
N PRO A 783 8.07 27.03 -35.58
CA PRO A 783 8.23 25.58 -35.79
C PRO A 783 9.49 25.18 -36.57
N GLU A 784 10.20 26.11 -37.21
CA GLU A 784 11.27 25.81 -38.17
C GLU A 784 12.43 25.01 -37.57
N SER A 785 12.92 25.37 -36.38
CA SER A 785 14.01 24.62 -35.73
C SER A 785 13.59 23.19 -35.43
N TYR A 786 12.44 23.00 -34.78
CA TYR A 786 11.90 21.68 -34.44
C TYR A 786 11.68 20.79 -35.67
N TYR A 787 11.23 21.38 -36.79
CA TYR A 787 11.09 20.65 -38.04
C TYR A 787 12.45 20.19 -38.58
N ASN A 788 13.46 21.05 -38.56
CA ASN A 788 14.80 20.70 -39.03
C ASN A 788 15.44 19.63 -38.14
N ASP A 789 15.30 19.76 -36.82
CA ASP A 789 15.77 18.80 -35.82
C ASP A 789 15.08 17.44 -36.04
N CYS A 790 13.75 17.44 -36.24
CA CYS A 790 13.00 16.22 -36.57
C CYS A 790 13.52 15.53 -37.84
N VAL A 791 13.72 16.28 -38.92
CA VAL A 791 14.22 15.70 -40.19
C VAL A 791 15.61 15.12 -40.01
N TYR A 792 16.48 15.81 -39.25
CA TYR A 792 17.83 15.35 -38.98
C TYR A 792 17.81 14.08 -38.13
N ASP A 793 17.15 14.12 -36.98
CA ASP A 793 17.06 13.02 -36.02
C ASP A 793 16.51 11.75 -36.65
N VAL A 794 15.36 11.86 -37.33
CA VAL A 794 14.73 10.71 -38.00
C VAL A 794 15.65 10.16 -39.09
N CYS A 795 16.44 11.00 -39.75
CA CYS A 795 17.37 10.55 -40.76
C CYS A 795 18.55 9.79 -40.19
N ILE A 796 19.18 10.27 -39.12
CA ILE A 796 20.29 9.55 -38.47
C ILE A 796 19.76 8.30 -37.76
N GLY A 797 18.55 8.35 -37.22
CA GLY A 797 17.78 7.21 -36.73
C GLY A 797 17.25 6.26 -37.82
N LYS A 798 17.63 6.46 -39.09
CA LYS A 798 17.29 5.60 -40.24
C LYS A 798 15.78 5.40 -40.45
N GLY A 799 14.97 6.40 -40.11
CA GLY A 799 13.52 6.37 -40.24
C GLY A 799 12.79 5.74 -39.05
N ASP A 800 13.45 5.63 -37.89
CA ASP A 800 12.81 5.12 -36.69
C ASP A 800 11.59 5.96 -36.28
N LYS A 801 10.46 5.26 -36.11
CA LYS A 801 9.19 5.92 -35.80
C LYS A 801 9.15 6.46 -34.37
N ASN A 802 9.83 5.83 -33.42
CA ASN A 802 9.84 6.35 -32.04
C ASN A 802 10.61 7.66 -31.99
N MET A 803 11.74 7.76 -32.70
CA MET A 803 12.50 9.01 -32.83
C MET A 803 11.68 10.13 -33.46
N LEU A 804 10.92 9.84 -34.53
CA LEU A 804 9.96 10.78 -35.13
C LEU A 804 8.96 11.28 -34.09
N CYS A 805 8.35 10.37 -33.34
CA CYS A 805 7.32 10.72 -32.36
C CYS A 805 7.89 11.50 -31.17
N LEU A 806 9.08 11.16 -30.68
CA LEU A 806 9.76 11.89 -29.61
C LEU A 806 10.11 13.32 -30.05
N SER A 807 10.62 13.48 -31.27
CA SER A 807 10.91 14.80 -31.83
C SER A 807 9.67 15.69 -31.96
N ILE A 808 8.56 15.16 -32.49
CA ILE A 808 7.28 15.90 -32.55
C ILE A 808 6.77 16.22 -31.13
N THR A 809 6.92 15.28 -30.19
CA THR A 809 6.51 15.47 -28.78
C THR A 809 7.30 16.61 -28.12
N SER A 810 8.56 16.85 -28.51
CA SER A 810 9.34 17.99 -28.03
C SER A 810 8.66 19.33 -28.36
N TYR A 811 8.19 19.51 -29.60
CA TYR A 811 7.48 20.72 -30.01
C TYR A 811 6.13 20.87 -29.30
N VAL A 812 5.37 19.77 -29.19
CA VAL A 812 4.10 19.71 -28.46
C VAL A 812 4.27 20.15 -27.01
N THR A 813 5.29 19.64 -26.34
CA THR A 813 5.57 19.92 -24.93
C THR A 813 5.83 21.40 -24.70
N ASP A 814 6.68 22.03 -25.51
CA ASP A 814 6.95 23.46 -25.34
C ASP A 814 5.74 24.30 -25.70
N CYS A 815 4.97 23.89 -26.71
CA CYS A 815 3.73 24.55 -27.06
C CYS A 815 2.74 24.63 -25.90
N GLN A 816 2.49 23.48 -25.25
CA GLN A 816 1.59 23.37 -24.11
C GLN A 816 2.11 24.11 -22.88
N ARG A 817 3.44 24.16 -22.70
CA ARG A 817 4.08 24.95 -21.62
C ARG A 817 3.76 26.45 -21.71
N PHE A 818 3.58 26.99 -22.91
CA PHE A 818 3.11 28.37 -23.12
C PHE A 818 1.58 28.52 -23.02
N GLY A 819 0.86 27.48 -22.60
CA GLY A 819 -0.59 27.49 -22.41
C GLY A 819 -1.39 27.38 -23.71
N VAL A 820 -0.75 27.00 -24.82
CA VAL A 820 -1.45 26.83 -26.10
C VAL A 820 -2.19 25.49 -26.10
N VAL A 821 -3.49 25.54 -26.35
CA VAL A 821 -4.31 24.35 -26.56
C VAL A 821 -4.12 23.88 -28.00
N ILE A 822 -3.56 22.69 -28.17
CA ILE A 822 -3.36 22.03 -29.47
C ILE A 822 -4.45 20.99 -29.73
N GLN A 823 -4.65 20.65 -31.01
CA GLN A 823 -5.56 19.57 -31.39
C GLN A 823 -4.88 18.21 -31.24
N ASN A 824 -5.67 17.13 -31.16
CA ASN A 824 -5.11 15.79 -31.14
C ASN A 824 -4.33 15.52 -32.44
N TRP A 825 -3.05 15.15 -32.28
CA TRP A 825 -2.13 14.88 -33.38
C TRP A 825 -1.75 13.39 -33.48
N ARG A 826 -2.02 12.60 -32.42
CA ARG A 826 -1.76 11.17 -32.40
C ARG A 826 -2.93 10.39 -32.96
N THR A 827 -2.64 9.36 -33.74
CA THR A 827 -3.63 8.42 -34.27
C THR A 827 -3.11 6.98 -34.12
N GLN A 828 -3.95 5.98 -34.35
CA GLN A 828 -3.49 4.58 -34.33
C GLN A 828 -2.40 4.30 -35.39
N GLN A 829 -2.36 5.09 -36.47
CA GLN A 829 -1.41 4.93 -37.57
C GLN A 829 -0.20 5.88 -37.47
N PHE A 830 -0.30 6.96 -36.69
CA PHE A 830 0.71 8.00 -36.57
C PHE A 830 0.98 8.33 -35.10
N CYS A 831 2.15 7.93 -34.63
CA CYS A 831 2.62 8.13 -33.26
C CYS A 831 1.65 7.69 -32.14
N PRO A 832 1.14 6.44 -32.18
CA PRO A 832 0.28 5.94 -31.12
C PRO A 832 1.03 5.94 -29.79
N LEU A 833 0.37 6.39 -28.72
CA LEU A 833 0.88 6.34 -27.36
C LEU A 833 0.10 5.27 -26.58
N SER A 834 0.81 4.30 -26.00
CA SER A 834 0.19 3.29 -25.14
C SER A 834 0.20 3.78 -23.70
N CYS A 835 -0.97 3.78 -23.07
CA CYS A 835 -1.09 4.11 -21.66
C CYS A 835 -0.95 2.86 -20.77
N PRO A 836 -0.47 3.03 -19.53
CA PRO A 836 -0.50 1.98 -18.52
C PRO A 836 -1.92 1.43 -18.30
N ALA A 837 -2.01 0.26 -17.66
CA ALA A 837 -3.30 -0.32 -17.31
C ALA A 837 -4.19 0.67 -16.55
N ASN A 838 -5.50 0.63 -16.83
CA ASN A 838 -6.52 1.46 -16.20
C ASN A 838 -6.40 2.98 -16.47
N SER A 839 -5.79 3.32 -17.60
CA SER A 839 -5.65 4.71 -18.04
C SER A 839 -5.77 4.82 -19.56
N HIS A 840 -6.16 5.99 -20.04
CA HIS A 840 -6.26 6.32 -21.45
C HIS A 840 -5.53 7.61 -21.79
N TYR A 841 -5.18 7.77 -23.06
CA TYR A 841 -4.45 8.92 -23.56
C TYR A 841 -5.36 10.14 -23.70
N GLU A 842 -4.86 11.30 -23.25
CA GLU A 842 -5.44 12.60 -23.54
C GLU A 842 -4.35 13.59 -23.98
N THR A 843 -4.64 14.39 -25.01
CA THR A 843 -3.74 15.45 -25.47
C THR A 843 -3.58 16.55 -24.42
N CYS A 844 -4.54 16.74 -23.52
CA CYS A 844 -4.54 17.80 -22.51
C CYS A 844 -5.09 17.23 -21.19
N ALA A 845 -4.33 16.35 -20.57
CA ALA A 845 -4.65 15.77 -19.27
C ALA A 845 -4.29 16.75 -18.14
N LYS A 846 -5.16 16.84 -17.13
CA LYS A 846 -4.87 17.62 -15.91
C LYS A 846 -4.07 16.78 -14.93
N ILE A 847 -3.12 17.41 -14.26
CA ILE A 847 -2.30 16.73 -13.24
C ILE A 847 -3.20 16.36 -12.06
N CYS A 848 -3.16 15.09 -11.66
CA CYS A 848 -3.85 14.60 -10.47
C CYS A 848 -5.36 14.87 -10.46
N GLU A 849 -6.06 14.63 -11.57
CA GLU A 849 -7.52 14.81 -11.64
C GLU A 849 -8.28 13.92 -10.63
N LYS A 850 -7.78 12.70 -10.39
CA LYS A 850 -8.32 11.74 -9.41
C LYS A 850 -7.20 11.15 -8.55
N PRO A 851 -6.61 11.92 -7.63
CA PRO A 851 -5.47 11.45 -6.84
C PRO A 851 -5.94 10.44 -5.79
N CYS A 852 -5.06 9.49 -5.45
CA CYS A 852 -5.26 8.67 -4.26
C CYS A 852 -5.34 9.56 -3.00
N PRO A 853 -6.12 9.16 -1.97
CA PRO A 853 -6.20 9.91 -0.72
C PRO A 853 -4.81 10.14 -0.11
N GLY A 854 -4.49 11.38 0.29
CA GLY A 854 -3.19 11.77 0.87
C GLY A 854 -2.15 12.25 -0.15
N LEU A 855 -2.28 11.91 -1.43
CA LEU A 855 -1.31 12.31 -2.47
C LEU A 855 -1.20 13.84 -2.62
N THR A 856 -2.32 14.55 -2.45
CA THR A 856 -2.40 16.01 -2.51
C THR A 856 -1.67 16.72 -1.37
N ASP A 857 -1.26 15.98 -0.34
CA ASP A 857 -0.45 16.53 0.76
C ASP A 857 1.04 16.60 0.39
N ILE A 858 1.48 15.81 -0.60
CA ILE A 858 2.87 15.77 -1.08
C ILE A 858 3.05 16.73 -2.27
N ILE A 859 2.14 16.67 -3.23
CA ILE A 859 2.23 17.44 -4.48
C ILE A 859 1.08 18.41 -4.66
N THR A 860 1.38 19.52 -5.33
CA THR A 860 0.38 20.53 -5.65
C THR A 860 -0.19 20.22 -7.03
N CYS A 861 -1.49 19.97 -7.08
CA CYS A 861 -2.20 19.68 -8.32
C CYS A 861 -2.58 21.03 -8.95
N ASP A 862 -1.86 21.42 -10.01
CA ASP A 862 -2.26 22.58 -10.79
C ASP A 862 -3.42 22.19 -11.71
N THR A 863 -4.60 22.75 -11.45
CA THR A 863 -5.82 22.47 -12.24
C THR A 863 -6.00 23.43 -13.41
N ASP A 864 -5.18 24.47 -13.49
CA ASP A 864 -5.31 25.56 -14.48
C ASP A 864 -4.50 25.28 -15.75
N THR A 865 -3.54 24.35 -15.68
CA THR A 865 -2.71 23.91 -16.81
C THR A 865 -2.89 22.41 -17.09
N CYS A 866 -2.69 22.01 -18.35
CA CYS A 866 -2.70 20.60 -18.76
C CYS A 866 -1.47 20.28 -19.60
N ALA A 867 -1.15 18.99 -19.72
CA ALA A 867 -0.10 18.49 -20.60
C ALA A 867 -0.57 17.20 -21.29
N GLU A 868 0.03 16.85 -22.42
CA GLU A 868 -0.14 15.53 -23.03
C GLU A 868 0.24 14.43 -22.02
N ALA A 869 -0.68 13.50 -21.75
CA ALA A 869 -0.47 12.45 -20.75
C ALA A 869 -1.46 11.28 -20.88
N CYS A 870 -1.29 10.29 -20.00
CA CYS A 870 -2.31 9.29 -19.69
C CYS A 870 -3.11 9.73 -18.46
N THR A 871 -4.45 9.66 -18.53
CA THR A 871 -5.36 9.95 -17.42
C THR A 871 -6.08 8.69 -16.95
N CYS A 872 -6.48 8.64 -15.68
CA CYS A 872 -7.10 7.46 -15.10
C CYS A 872 -8.55 7.25 -15.57
N ASP A 873 -8.85 6.01 -15.93
CA ASP A 873 -10.21 5.58 -16.27
C ASP A 873 -11.16 5.74 -15.07
N SER A 874 -12.46 5.74 -15.34
CA SER A 874 -13.47 5.80 -14.27
C SER A 874 -13.32 4.61 -13.31
N GLY A 875 -13.30 4.88 -12.00
CA GLY A 875 -13.08 3.87 -10.95
C GLY A 875 -11.63 3.70 -10.49
N PHE A 876 -10.67 4.34 -11.16
CA PHE A 876 -9.25 4.26 -10.83
C PHE A 876 -8.68 5.60 -10.35
N TYR A 877 -7.61 5.50 -9.55
CA TYR A 877 -6.99 6.60 -8.84
C TYR A 877 -5.51 6.72 -9.21
N PHE A 878 -5.06 7.95 -9.40
CA PHE A 878 -3.69 8.28 -9.74
C PHE A 878 -2.82 8.22 -8.48
N ILE A 879 -1.77 7.40 -8.51
CA ILE A 879 -0.78 7.34 -7.42
C ILE A 879 0.42 8.27 -7.65
N GLY A 880 0.46 8.96 -8.80
CA GLY A 880 1.53 9.86 -9.20
C GLY A 880 2.27 9.43 -10.46
N THR A 881 2.22 8.15 -10.83
CA THR A 881 2.85 7.61 -12.05
C THR A 881 1.93 6.71 -12.88
N ASN A 882 0.99 6.01 -12.22
CA ASN A 882 0.02 5.14 -12.86
C ASN A 882 -1.34 5.16 -12.13
N CYS A 883 -2.29 4.38 -12.64
CA CYS A 883 -3.67 4.32 -12.15
C CYS A 883 -3.96 2.97 -11.50
N VAL A 884 -4.51 3.00 -10.29
CA VAL A 884 -4.78 1.81 -9.47
C VAL A 884 -6.19 1.84 -8.89
N ASN A 885 -6.67 0.71 -8.37
CA ASN A 885 -7.95 0.67 -7.65
C ASN A 885 -7.84 1.41 -6.30
N ALA A 886 -8.97 1.83 -5.72
CA ALA A 886 -8.98 2.53 -4.44
C ALA A 886 -8.26 1.77 -3.31
N ASN A 887 -8.37 0.43 -3.29
CA ASN A 887 -7.70 -0.44 -2.31
C ASN A 887 -6.20 -0.68 -2.59
N GLN A 888 -5.69 -0.10 -3.68
CA GLN A 888 -4.30 -0.16 -4.09
C GLN A 888 -3.60 1.20 -3.94
N CYS A 889 -4.31 2.20 -3.41
CA CYS A 889 -3.69 3.46 -3.01
C CYS A 889 -2.65 3.21 -1.92
N GLY A 890 -1.42 3.68 -2.18
CA GLY A 890 -0.30 3.56 -1.26
C GLY A 890 -0.41 4.45 -0.03
N CYS A 891 0.69 4.55 0.71
CA CYS A 891 0.81 5.39 1.89
C CYS A 891 1.58 6.67 1.56
N TYR A 892 1.20 7.76 2.20
CA TYR A 892 1.80 9.08 2.02
C TYR A 892 2.16 9.65 3.38
N GLU A 893 3.44 9.68 3.72
CA GLU A 893 3.91 10.11 5.04
C GLU A 893 5.19 10.92 4.93
N ASP A 894 5.25 12.05 5.65
CA ASP A 894 6.41 12.96 5.71
C ASP A 894 6.97 13.37 4.33
N GLY A 895 6.07 13.53 3.36
CA GLY A 895 6.41 13.92 2.00
C GLY A 895 6.93 12.77 1.12
N ILE A 896 6.94 11.54 1.61
CA ILE A 896 7.37 10.37 0.85
C ILE A 896 6.16 9.50 0.48
N SER A 897 6.17 8.96 -0.73
CA SER A 897 5.17 7.99 -1.21
C SER A 897 5.70 6.57 -1.06
N TYR A 898 4.84 5.68 -0.59
CA TYR A 898 5.13 4.26 -0.41
C TYR A 898 4.04 3.41 -1.07
N ASN A 899 4.45 2.41 -1.85
CA ASN A 899 3.52 1.42 -2.39
C ASN A 899 3.05 0.47 -1.29
N ILE A 900 1.85 -0.12 -1.43
CA ILE A 900 1.37 -1.12 -0.47
C ILE A 900 2.36 -2.28 -0.38
N GLY A 901 2.76 -2.62 0.85
CA GLY A 901 3.74 -3.65 1.16
C GLY A 901 5.20 -3.21 0.99
N GLU A 902 5.46 -1.96 0.59
CA GLU A 902 6.82 -1.41 0.51
C GLU A 902 7.41 -1.29 1.92
N ILE A 903 8.67 -1.74 2.05
CA ILE A 903 9.42 -1.78 3.30
C ILE A 903 10.67 -0.90 3.13
N ILE A 904 10.78 0.14 3.95
CA ILE A 904 11.87 1.12 3.90
C ILE A 904 12.57 1.18 5.26
N VAL A 905 13.89 1.30 5.23
CA VAL A 905 14.71 1.53 6.42
C VAL A 905 15.06 3.02 6.51
N THR A 906 14.78 3.62 7.66
CA THR A 906 15.11 5.02 7.96
C THR A 906 16.62 5.30 7.87
N ASP A 907 16.98 6.57 7.69
CA ASP A 907 18.35 6.98 7.41
C ASP A 907 19.37 6.58 8.49
N ASP A 908 18.94 6.48 9.74
CA ASP A 908 19.78 6.07 10.87
C ASP A 908 19.66 4.58 11.22
N CYS A 909 18.93 3.80 10.41
CA CYS A 909 18.61 2.40 10.63
C CYS A 909 18.04 2.12 12.04
N LYS A 910 17.20 3.02 12.54
CA LYS A 910 16.47 2.81 13.81
C LYS A 910 15.05 2.32 13.64
N GLU A 911 14.46 2.54 12.47
CA GLU A 911 13.08 2.16 12.18
C GLU A 911 12.94 1.54 10.79
N ILE A 912 12.08 0.52 10.71
CA ILE A 912 11.52 -0.06 9.49
C ILE A 912 10.12 0.52 9.32
N LEU A 913 9.87 1.10 8.16
CA LEU A 913 8.59 1.63 7.73
C LEU A 913 7.96 0.63 6.76
N THR A 914 6.73 0.21 7.03
CA THR A 914 5.98 -0.70 6.14
C THR A 914 4.64 -0.07 5.77
N CYS A 915 4.39 0.17 4.48
CA CYS A 915 3.09 0.64 4.04
C CYS A 915 2.07 -0.52 4.07
N LEU A 916 1.03 -0.39 4.89
CA LEU A 916 -0.02 -1.39 5.02
C LEU A 916 -1.10 -1.22 3.96
N ALA A 917 -1.86 -2.28 3.67
CA ALA A 917 -3.00 -2.22 2.75
C ALA A 917 -4.13 -1.30 3.21
N THR A 918 -4.07 -0.82 4.45
CA THR A 918 -4.98 0.21 5.00
C THR A 918 -4.64 1.63 4.52
N GLY A 919 -3.47 1.85 3.89
CA GLY A 919 -2.94 3.17 3.57
C GLY A 919 -2.15 3.84 4.70
N GLU A 920 -1.93 3.12 5.82
CA GLU A 920 -1.14 3.59 6.96
C GLU A 920 0.30 3.07 6.90
N VAL A 921 1.26 3.89 7.32
CA VAL A 921 2.65 3.47 7.50
C VAL A 921 2.81 2.88 8.90
N LYS A 922 3.24 1.63 8.97
CA LYS A 922 3.62 0.96 10.21
C LYS A 922 5.09 1.23 10.51
N HIS A 923 5.36 1.70 11.73
CA HIS A 923 6.71 1.96 12.23
C HIS A 923 7.15 0.84 13.17
N GLU A 924 8.32 0.25 12.91
CA GLU A 924 8.90 -0.80 13.75
C GLU A 924 10.35 -0.50 14.09
N ALA A 925 10.69 -0.54 15.37
CA ALA A 925 12.06 -0.33 15.81
C ALA A 925 13.01 -1.41 15.25
N MET A 926 14.18 -1.00 14.80
CA MET A 926 15.28 -1.84 14.37
C MET A 926 16.62 -1.31 14.88
N ALA A 927 17.63 -2.16 14.84
CA ALA A 927 19.01 -1.77 15.04
C ALA A 927 19.91 -2.73 14.27
N CYS A 928 20.97 -2.21 13.64
CA CYS A 928 21.98 -3.07 13.03
C CYS A 928 22.70 -3.89 14.10
N LYS A 929 23.03 -5.14 13.76
CA LYS A 929 23.87 -5.96 14.64
C LYS A 929 25.27 -5.33 14.73
N SER A 930 26.02 -5.69 15.77
CA SER A 930 27.38 -5.15 16.00
C SER A 930 28.39 -5.46 14.88
N ASN A 931 28.07 -6.34 13.94
CA ASN A 931 28.88 -6.71 12.77
C ASN A 931 28.23 -6.28 11.44
N GLU A 932 27.24 -5.40 11.51
CA GLU A 932 26.54 -4.81 10.38
C GLU A 932 26.70 -3.28 10.45
N VAL A 933 26.74 -2.63 9.29
CA VAL A 933 26.78 -1.18 9.16
C VAL A 933 25.51 -0.73 8.44
N CYS A 934 24.91 0.34 8.95
CA CYS A 934 23.83 1.04 8.26
C CYS A 934 24.42 1.72 7.03
N GLN A 935 24.10 1.23 5.85
CA GLN A 935 24.57 1.78 4.59
C GLN A 935 23.58 1.50 3.48
N VAL A 936 23.82 2.10 2.31
CA VAL A 936 23.02 1.89 1.12
C VAL A 936 23.76 0.93 0.19
N ARG A 937 23.11 -0.13 -0.27
CA ARG A 937 23.63 -1.04 -1.31
C ARG A 937 22.59 -1.21 -2.40
N ASN A 938 23.00 -1.01 -3.65
CA ASN A 938 22.14 -1.14 -4.82
C ASN A 938 20.82 -0.35 -4.71
N GLY A 939 20.87 0.88 -4.20
CA GLY A 939 19.67 1.70 -4.02
C GLY A 939 18.86 1.42 -2.74
N ILE A 940 19.22 0.41 -1.95
CA ILE A 940 18.45 -0.01 -0.77
C ILE A 940 19.25 0.27 0.50
N ARG A 941 18.66 1.02 1.43
CA ARG A 941 19.24 1.23 2.77
C ARG A 941 18.94 0.03 3.66
N GLY A 942 19.93 -0.37 4.45
CA GLY A 942 19.76 -1.45 5.42
C GLY A 942 21.00 -1.76 6.23
N CYS A 943 20.88 -2.76 7.09
CA CYS A 943 21.99 -3.29 7.88
C CYS A 943 22.70 -4.38 7.08
N PHE A 944 23.87 -4.05 6.55
CA PHE A 944 24.67 -5.00 5.76
C PHE A 944 25.92 -5.41 6.54
N PRO A 945 26.42 -6.64 6.38
CA PRO A 945 27.67 -7.06 7.01
C PRO A 945 28.78 -6.05 6.76
N SER A 946 29.54 -5.71 7.80
CA SER A 946 30.74 -4.89 7.67
C SER A 946 31.69 -5.60 6.69
N GLN A 947 31.97 -4.98 5.54
CA GLN A 947 32.91 -5.48 4.54
C GLN A 947 34.02 -4.46 4.36
N CYS A 948 35.25 -4.94 4.26
CA CYS A 948 36.36 -4.12 3.80
C CYS A 948 36.61 -4.43 2.34
N VAL A 949 36.57 -3.41 1.49
CA VAL A 949 36.61 -3.57 0.03
C VAL A 949 37.75 -2.74 -0.54
N LEU A 950 38.61 -3.35 -1.35
CA LEU A 950 39.60 -2.70 -2.19
C LEU A 950 39.22 -2.88 -3.65
N GLU A 951 38.74 -1.82 -4.28
CA GLU A 951 38.27 -1.81 -5.66
C GLU A 951 39.41 -1.50 -6.64
N ALA A 952 39.19 -1.82 -7.92
CA ALA A 952 40.03 -1.31 -9.00
C ALA A 952 40.07 0.22 -8.95
N GLY A 953 41.26 0.83 -9.09
CA GLY A 953 41.42 2.26 -8.85
C GLY A 953 42.04 2.62 -7.50
N GLY A 954 42.23 1.63 -6.63
CA GLY A 954 42.79 1.82 -5.30
C GLY A 954 41.82 2.45 -4.30
N ILE A 955 40.51 2.42 -4.59
CA ILE A 955 39.48 2.88 -3.64
C ILE A 955 39.34 1.82 -2.56
N PHE A 956 39.46 2.25 -1.32
CA PHE A 956 39.52 1.37 -0.16
C PHE A 956 38.46 1.76 0.86
N THR A 957 37.49 0.88 1.06
CA THR A 957 36.35 1.06 1.98
C THR A 957 36.59 0.22 3.24
N PHE A 958 36.68 0.86 4.41
CA PHE A 958 36.93 0.18 5.69
C PHE A 958 35.65 -0.41 6.29
N TYR A 959 35.79 -1.26 7.31
CA TYR A 959 34.65 -1.78 8.08
C TYR A 959 33.80 -0.70 8.75
N SER A 960 34.38 0.48 9.01
CA SER A 960 33.68 1.65 9.55
C SER A 960 32.84 2.42 8.51
N GLY A 961 32.89 2.02 7.24
CA GLY A 961 32.27 2.74 6.12
C GLY A 961 33.08 3.92 5.59
N GLY A 962 34.23 4.24 6.19
CA GLY A 962 35.15 5.25 5.65
C GLY A 962 35.79 4.81 4.33
N ILE A 963 36.17 5.78 3.51
CA ILE A 963 36.80 5.55 2.21
C ILE A 963 38.18 6.22 2.18
N GLY A 964 39.18 5.52 1.65
CA GLY A 964 40.53 6.01 1.36
C GLY A 964 40.95 5.67 -0.07
N LYS A 965 42.03 6.30 -0.56
CA LYS A 965 42.58 6.02 -1.90
C LYS A 965 44.06 5.67 -1.84
N ILE A 966 44.41 4.45 -2.22
CA ILE A 966 45.79 4.00 -2.36
C ILE A 966 46.41 4.71 -3.56
N THR A 967 47.58 5.31 -3.40
CA THR A 967 48.30 6.03 -4.46
C THR A 967 49.71 5.50 -4.71
N ALA A 968 50.21 4.61 -3.86
CA ALA A 968 51.53 3.99 -3.99
C ALA A 968 51.44 2.47 -4.12
N ALA A 969 52.32 1.90 -4.95
CA ALA A 969 52.47 0.46 -5.05
C ALA A 969 53.03 -0.14 -3.75
N GLY A 970 52.71 -1.41 -3.50
CA GLY A 970 53.20 -2.17 -2.35
C GLY A 970 52.24 -3.25 -1.89
N ALA A 971 52.76 -4.15 -1.06
CA ALA A 971 51.97 -5.13 -0.34
C ALA A 971 51.49 -4.55 1.00
N TYR A 972 50.18 -4.58 1.23
CA TYR A 972 49.55 -4.02 2.43
C TYR A 972 48.80 -5.10 3.20
N GLU A 973 48.92 -5.08 4.53
CA GLU A 973 48.18 -5.91 5.46
C GLU A 973 46.76 -5.38 5.63
N ILE A 974 45.81 -6.04 4.97
CA ILE A 974 44.41 -5.60 4.84
C ILE A 974 43.65 -5.92 6.12
N VAL A 975 43.70 -7.17 6.56
CA VAL A 975 43.12 -7.64 7.83
C VAL A 975 44.02 -8.72 8.44
N THR A 976 44.23 -8.68 9.75
CA THR A 976 44.93 -9.71 10.51
C THR A 976 44.28 -9.87 11.89
N VAL A 977 44.41 -11.01 12.54
CA VAL A 977 43.97 -11.15 13.95
C VAL A 977 44.95 -10.43 14.86
N CYS A 978 44.47 -9.55 15.73
CA CYS A 978 45.33 -8.82 16.67
C CYS A 978 46.06 -9.79 17.63
N ASN A 979 47.34 -9.54 17.89
CA ASN A 979 48.16 -10.36 18.79
C ASN A 979 47.54 -10.50 20.19
N GLY A 980 47.33 -11.74 20.65
CA GLY A 980 47.02 -12.07 22.05
C GLY A 980 45.60 -12.55 22.38
N VAL A 981 44.75 -12.91 21.39
CA VAL A 981 43.32 -13.19 21.71
C VAL A 981 42.81 -14.60 21.33
N LEU A 982 43.39 -15.36 20.39
CA LEU A 982 42.99 -16.76 20.12
C LEU A 982 44.16 -17.57 19.51
N GLU A 983 44.64 -18.60 20.21
CA GLU A 983 45.70 -19.53 19.71
C GLU A 983 45.20 -20.53 18.64
N PHE A 984 43.88 -20.59 18.37
CA PHE A 984 43.27 -21.66 17.57
C PHE A 984 42.65 -21.21 16.23
N GLU A 985 42.69 -19.92 15.87
CA GLU A 985 42.00 -19.38 14.68
C GLU A 985 42.76 -18.20 14.01
N TRP A 986 44.09 -18.27 13.93
CA TRP A 986 44.88 -17.18 13.34
C TRP A 986 44.72 -17.08 11.82
N PHE A 987 44.65 -15.85 11.31
CA PHE A 987 44.72 -15.56 9.87
C PHE A 987 45.28 -14.15 9.61
N ARG A 988 45.79 -13.94 8.39
CA ARG A 988 46.03 -12.61 7.82
C ARG A 988 45.78 -12.56 6.32
N VAL A 989 45.37 -11.40 5.81
CA VAL A 989 45.08 -11.12 4.40
C VAL A 989 45.96 -9.97 3.94
N VAL A 990 46.75 -10.21 2.89
CA VAL A 990 47.64 -9.22 2.28
C VAL A 990 47.26 -9.01 0.82
N ALA A 991 47.17 -7.75 0.40
CA ALA A 991 46.96 -7.38 -1.00
C ALA A 991 48.23 -6.74 -1.55
N ASP A 992 48.74 -7.27 -2.66
CA ASP A 992 49.83 -6.66 -3.43
C ASP A 992 49.24 -5.73 -4.48
N VAL A 993 49.48 -4.42 -4.33
CA VAL A 993 48.96 -3.37 -5.21
C VAL A 993 50.08 -2.90 -6.13
N GLN A 994 49.84 -2.94 -7.43
CA GLN A 994 50.78 -2.51 -8.47
C GLN A 994 50.23 -1.31 -9.25
N ILE A 995 51.16 -0.51 -9.78
CA ILE A 995 50.86 0.66 -10.63
C ILE A 995 51.67 0.51 -11.91
N CYS A 996 51.00 0.19 -13.01
CA CYS A 996 51.66 0.06 -14.32
C CYS A 996 51.79 1.45 -14.96
N ALA A 997 53.02 1.99 -14.98
CA ALA A 997 53.43 3.32 -15.48
C ALA A 997 53.20 4.53 -14.53
N THR A 998 54.02 5.58 -14.67
CA THR A 998 53.87 6.85 -13.95
C THR A 998 52.51 7.48 -14.28
N GLY A 999 51.63 7.60 -13.28
CA GLY A 999 50.24 8.05 -13.45
C GLY A 999 49.23 6.92 -13.71
N GLY A 1000 49.66 5.66 -13.69
CA GLY A 1000 48.79 4.49 -13.84
C GLY A 1000 47.82 4.30 -12.68
N ILE A 1001 46.78 3.49 -12.93
CA ILE A 1001 45.73 3.20 -11.96
C ILE A 1001 46.21 2.09 -11.00
N PRO A 1002 46.14 2.28 -9.66
CA PRO A 1002 46.45 1.24 -8.69
C PRO A 1002 45.50 0.04 -8.83
N MET A 1003 46.10 -1.15 -8.86
CA MET A 1003 45.43 -2.40 -9.15
C MET A 1003 45.94 -3.50 -8.21
N THR A 1004 45.04 -4.29 -7.64
CA THR A 1004 45.41 -5.46 -6.84
C THR A 1004 45.97 -6.53 -7.78
N ALA A 1005 47.27 -6.78 -7.76
CA ALA A 1005 47.91 -7.77 -8.63
C ALA A 1005 47.78 -9.18 -8.06
N ALA A 1006 47.85 -9.33 -6.74
CA ALA A 1006 47.70 -10.59 -6.05
C ALA A 1006 47.14 -10.41 -4.63
N VAL A 1007 46.45 -11.45 -4.16
CA VAL A 1007 45.91 -11.57 -2.80
C VAL A 1007 46.50 -12.80 -2.14
N TYR A 1008 46.96 -12.63 -0.91
CA TYR A 1008 47.55 -13.69 -0.09
C TYR A 1008 46.72 -13.86 1.18
N VAL A 1009 46.19 -15.06 1.40
CA VAL A 1009 45.41 -15.42 2.60
C VAL A 1009 46.19 -16.47 3.36
N PHE A 1010 46.57 -16.13 4.59
CA PHE A 1010 47.36 -16.98 5.47
C PHE A 1010 46.48 -17.54 6.59
N PHE A 1011 46.68 -18.82 6.88
CA PHE A 1011 46.25 -19.55 8.06
C PHE A 1011 47.47 -20.30 8.62
N ASP A 1012 47.35 -20.93 9.80
CA ASP A 1012 48.47 -21.54 10.53
C ASP A 1012 49.43 -22.40 9.66
N ASP A 1013 48.88 -23.34 8.88
CA ASP A 1013 49.66 -24.26 8.02
C ASP A 1013 49.38 -24.09 6.51
N LEU A 1014 48.68 -23.01 6.12
CA LEU A 1014 48.19 -22.83 4.77
C LEU A 1014 48.29 -21.39 4.29
N VAL A 1015 48.90 -21.21 3.12
CA VAL A 1015 48.89 -19.97 2.34
C VAL A 1015 48.14 -20.21 1.04
N ILE A 1016 47.13 -19.39 0.80
CA ILE A 1016 46.39 -19.35 -0.45
C ILE A 1016 46.76 -18.06 -1.19
N THR A 1017 47.28 -18.20 -2.41
CA THR A 1017 47.57 -17.05 -3.29
C THR A 1017 46.58 -17.04 -4.44
N ILE A 1018 46.08 -15.86 -4.77
CA ILE A 1018 45.26 -15.62 -5.97
C ILE A 1018 45.88 -14.46 -6.74
N ASN A 1019 46.15 -14.63 -8.04
CA ASN A 1019 46.64 -13.53 -8.88
C ASN A 1019 45.52 -12.89 -9.70
N SER A 1020 45.82 -11.79 -10.39
CA SER A 1020 44.90 -11.08 -11.30
C SER A 1020 44.33 -11.92 -12.45
N LYS A 1021 44.89 -13.10 -12.74
CA LYS A 1021 44.36 -14.08 -13.71
C LYS A 1021 43.45 -15.13 -13.07
N GLN A 1022 43.13 -14.99 -11.78
CA GLN A 1022 42.39 -15.96 -10.97
C GLN A 1022 43.03 -17.35 -10.89
N GLU A 1023 44.33 -17.43 -11.11
CA GLU A 1023 45.08 -18.63 -10.79
C GLU A 1023 45.21 -18.73 -9.27
N ILE A 1024 45.02 -19.93 -8.74
CA ILE A 1024 45.03 -20.18 -7.29
C ILE A 1024 46.22 -21.10 -6.97
N TRP A 1025 46.92 -20.81 -5.87
CA TRP A 1025 48.00 -21.65 -5.36
C TRP A 1025 47.79 -21.94 -3.88
N PHE A 1026 48.04 -23.19 -3.48
CA PHE A 1026 48.14 -23.60 -2.08
C PHE A 1026 49.59 -23.91 -1.75
N ASN A 1027 50.17 -23.19 -0.79
CA ASN A 1027 51.57 -23.33 -0.38
C ASN A 1027 52.55 -23.34 -1.57
N GLY A 1028 52.32 -22.45 -2.56
CA GLY A 1028 53.14 -22.32 -3.76
C GLY A 1028 52.84 -23.33 -4.89
N MET A 1029 51.94 -24.30 -4.67
CA MET A 1029 51.52 -25.26 -5.70
C MET A 1029 50.23 -24.80 -6.39
N LYS A 1030 50.25 -24.71 -7.72
CA LYS A 1030 49.09 -24.29 -8.52
C LYS A 1030 47.99 -25.36 -8.48
N ILE A 1031 46.74 -24.93 -8.32
CA ILE A 1031 45.58 -25.82 -8.29
C ILE A 1031 44.65 -25.54 -9.49
N TYR A 1032 43.90 -26.55 -9.92
CA TYR A 1032 43.15 -26.52 -11.19
C TYR A 1032 41.65 -26.80 -11.07
N LYS A 1033 41.14 -27.19 -9.89
CA LYS A 1033 39.70 -27.44 -9.70
C LYS A 1033 38.97 -26.18 -9.25
N HIS A 1034 37.69 -26.08 -9.60
CA HIS A 1034 36.85 -24.92 -9.24
C HIS A 1034 36.35 -24.92 -7.78
N HIS A 1035 36.48 -26.04 -7.06
CA HIS A 1035 36.00 -26.20 -5.69
C HIS A 1035 36.95 -27.09 -4.87
N TYR A 1036 37.33 -26.64 -3.68
CA TYR A 1036 38.13 -27.37 -2.71
C TYR A 1036 37.59 -27.19 -1.30
N THR A 1037 37.47 -28.29 -0.57
CA THR A 1037 37.28 -28.29 0.89
C THR A 1037 38.50 -28.95 1.50
N LEU A 1038 39.30 -28.18 2.23
CA LEU A 1038 40.52 -28.66 2.89
C LEU A 1038 40.17 -29.25 4.26
N ARG A 1039 41.07 -30.11 4.80
CA ARG A 1039 40.84 -30.84 6.06
C ARG A 1039 40.58 -29.92 7.26
N ASP A 1040 41.09 -28.69 7.22
CA ASP A 1040 41.00 -27.71 8.31
C ASP A 1040 39.80 -26.76 8.18
N GLY A 1041 38.77 -27.16 7.42
CA GLY A 1041 37.52 -26.40 7.28
C GLY A 1041 37.61 -25.20 6.33
N VAL A 1042 38.71 -25.02 5.60
CA VAL A 1042 38.85 -23.99 4.57
C VAL A 1042 38.14 -24.43 3.30
N LEU A 1043 37.17 -23.63 2.85
CA LEU A 1043 36.47 -23.77 1.59
C LEU A 1043 37.02 -22.75 0.59
N VAL A 1044 37.39 -23.21 -0.61
CA VAL A 1044 37.75 -22.36 -1.74
C VAL A 1044 36.83 -22.70 -2.90
N LYS A 1045 36.11 -21.72 -3.42
CA LYS A 1045 35.18 -21.89 -4.54
C LYS A 1045 35.32 -20.76 -5.56
N ILE A 1046 34.98 -21.05 -6.81
CA ILE A 1046 34.91 -20.04 -7.87
C ILE A 1046 33.44 -19.92 -8.30
N GLU A 1047 32.87 -18.73 -8.14
CA GLU A 1047 31.48 -18.41 -8.53
C GLU A 1047 31.48 -17.15 -9.40
N LYS A 1048 30.93 -17.23 -10.62
CA LYS A 1048 30.77 -16.09 -11.55
C LYS A 1048 32.04 -15.21 -11.65
N ASP A 1049 33.19 -15.85 -11.88
CA ASP A 1049 34.48 -15.16 -12.00
C ASP A 1049 34.92 -14.43 -10.71
N VAL A 1050 34.56 -14.96 -9.55
CA VAL A 1050 35.02 -14.54 -8.22
C VAL A 1050 35.55 -15.75 -7.47
N VAL A 1051 36.80 -15.66 -7.00
CA VAL A 1051 37.39 -16.65 -6.09
C VAL A 1051 36.99 -16.30 -4.67
N ILE A 1052 36.35 -17.24 -3.97
CA ILE A 1052 35.85 -17.07 -2.60
C ILE A 1052 36.57 -18.07 -1.69
N ILE A 1053 37.21 -17.57 -0.64
CA ILE A 1053 37.87 -18.33 0.42
C ILE A 1053 37.07 -18.12 1.72
N GLN A 1054 36.68 -19.21 2.36
CA GLN A 1054 35.92 -19.20 3.61
C GLN A 1054 36.56 -20.13 4.63
N LYS A 1055 36.77 -19.62 5.84
CA LYS A 1055 37.14 -20.40 7.04
C LYS A 1055 36.40 -19.74 8.21
N PHE A 1056 35.99 -20.50 9.21
CA PHE A 1056 35.20 -20.07 10.38
C PHE A 1056 35.33 -18.55 10.66
N GLY A 1057 34.26 -17.77 10.42
CA GLY A 1057 34.23 -16.32 10.68
C GLY A 1057 34.99 -15.38 9.74
N ILE A 1058 35.68 -15.84 8.70
CA ILE A 1058 36.23 -14.98 7.63
C ILE A 1058 35.75 -15.42 6.25
N THR A 1059 35.39 -14.45 5.41
CA THR A 1059 35.18 -14.65 3.98
C THR A 1059 36.04 -13.64 3.21
N VAL A 1060 36.89 -14.14 2.32
CA VAL A 1060 37.69 -13.35 1.39
C VAL A 1060 37.18 -13.63 -0.02
N SER A 1061 36.89 -12.60 -0.79
CA SER A 1061 36.53 -12.73 -2.20
C SER A 1061 37.41 -11.85 -3.07
N TYR A 1062 37.84 -12.39 -4.21
CA TYR A 1062 38.66 -11.68 -5.18
C TYR A 1062 38.17 -11.91 -6.61
N SER A 1063 37.81 -10.83 -7.31
CA SER A 1063 37.16 -10.89 -8.64
C SER A 1063 38.13 -10.69 -9.80
N ILE A 1064 37.71 -11.05 -11.02
CA ILE A 1064 38.45 -10.70 -12.26
C ILE A 1064 38.59 -9.20 -12.47
N LYS A 1065 37.73 -8.38 -11.84
CA LYS A 1065 37.84 -6.92 -11.82
C LYS A 1065 38.91 -6.44 -10.83
N GLN A 1066 39.67 -7.36 -10.22
CA GLN A 1066 40.73 -7.09 -9.24
C GLN A 1066 40.21 -6.42 -7.96
N GLU A 1067 38.93 -6.64 -7.65
CA GLU A 1067 38.28 -6.20 -6.42
C GLU A 1067 38.48 -7.26 -5.34
N LEU A 1068 39.05 -6.86 -4.21
CA LEU A 1068 39.19 -7.65 -3.01
C LEU A 1068 38.12 -7.23 -1.99
N SER A 1069 37.36 -8.17 -1.47
CA SER A 1069 36.45 -7.94 -0.34
C SER A 1069 36.71 -8.93 0.78
N VAL A 1070 36.78 -8.43 2.02
CA VAL A 1070 37.02 -9.20 3.23
C VAL A 1070 35.88 -8.95 4.21
N SER A 1071 35.18 -10.00 4.60
CA SER A 1071 34.10 -9.97 5.60
C SER A 1071 34.50 -10.78 6.82
N VAL A 1072 34.23 -10.26 8.01
CA VAL A 1072 34.49 -10.96 9.27
C VAL A 1072 33.21 -11.17 10.08
N GLY A 1073 33.14 -12.30 10.77
CA GLY A 1073 32.04 -12.68 11.63
C GLY A 1073 32.03 -11.86 12.93
N LYS A 1074 30.86 -11.80 13.57
CA LYS A 1074 30.62 -10.99 14.78
C LYS A 1074 31.62 -11.19 15.91
N TYR A 1075 32.12 -12.41 16.10
CA TYR A 1075 33.06 -12.71 17.18
C TYR A 1075 34.47 -12.17 16.95
N LEU A 1076 34.81 -11.81 15.70
CA LEU A 1076 36.10 -11.25 15.29
C LEU A 1076 36.09 -9.72 15.13
N SER A 1077 34.92 -9.05 15.09
CA SER A 1077 34.81 -7.63 14.70
C SER A 1077 35.64 -6.67 15.55
N ASN A 1078 35.91 -7.00 16.82
CA ASN A 1078 36.72 -6.20 17.74
C ASN A 1078 38.12 -6.80 18.01
N ARG A 1079 38.53 -7.79 17.21
CA ARG A 1079 39.77 -8.57 17.38
C ARG A 1079 40.63 -8.58 16.12
N ILE A 1080 40.28 -7.73 15.16
CA ILE A 1080 40.99 -7.60 13.89
C ILE A 1080 41.79 -6.30 13.85
N CYS A 1081 43.01 -6.42 13.34
CA CYS A 1081 43.98 -5.36 13.14
C CYS A 1081 44.27 -5.24 11.63
N GLY A 1082 45.17 -4.34 11.26
CA GLY A 1082 45.50 -4.04 9.87
C GLY A 1082 44.70 -2.87 9.32
N ALA A 1083 44.89 -2.58 8.03
CA ALA A 1083 44.38 -1.35 7.44
C ALA A 1083 42.84 -1.21 7.56
N CYS A 1084 42.08 -2.31 7.45
CA CYS A 1084 40.62 -2.29 7.60
C CYS A 1084 40.11 -2.27 9.05
N GLY A 1085 40.93 -2.75 10.00
CA GLY A 1085 40.53 -2.88 11.41
C GLY A 1085 40.70 -1.60 12.21
N GLU A 1086 41.70 -0.77 11.85
CA GLU A 1086 42.10 0.39 12.66
C GLU A 1086 41.87 1.75 11.98
N LEU A 1087 41.81 1.81 10.64
CA LEU A 1087 41.55 3.07 9.93
C LEU A 1087 40.06 3.41 9.95
N THR A 1088 39.76 4.70 10.18
CA THR A 1088 38.40 5.24 10.20
C THR A 1088 38.30 6.48 9.32
N ALA A 1089 37.08 6.82 8.88
CA ALA A 1089 36.78 7.89 7.92
C ALA A 1089 37.27 9.32 8.33
N ILE A 1090 37.72 9.51 9.57
CA ILE A 1090 38.06 10.83 10.11
C ILE A 1090 39.46 10.80 10.73
N THR A 1091 40.49 10.70 9.90
CA THR A 1091 41.85 11.01 10.34
C THR A 1091 42.21 12.45 9.99
N LYS A 1092 41.92 13.37 10.92
CA LYS A 1092 42.36 14.76 10.82
C LYS A 1092 43.89 14.84 10.81
N GLY A 1093 44.47 15.40 9.76
CA GLY A 1093 45.83 15.97 9.75
C GLY A 1093 46.95 15.18 9.06
N ALA A 1094 46.71 14.00 8.48
CA ALA A 1094 47.70 13.24 7.70
C ALA A 1094 47.10 12.72 6.38
N THR A 1095 47.90 12.61 5.31
CA THR A 1095 47.44 12.00 4.05
C THR A 1095 47.15 10.51 4.25
N PHE A 1096 46.04 10.01 3.69
CA PHE A 1096 45.61 8.61 3.84
C PHE A 1096 46.74 7.61 3.50
N GLN A 1097 47.48 7.86 2.41
CA GLN A 1097 48.61 7.00 2.01
C GLN A 1097 49.68 6.87 3.10
N ALA A 1098 50.02 7.95 3.82
CA ALA A 1098 51.02 7.92 4.88
C ALA A 1098 50.56 7.09 6.10
N GLN A 1099 49.24 6.94 6.29
CA GLN A 1099 48.68 6.08 7.33
C GLN A 1099 48.64 4.63 6.88
N LEU A 1100 48.25 4.39 5.62
CA LEU A 1100 48.28 3.08 5.00
C LEU A 1100 49.69 2.49 4.96
N ASP A 1101 50.72 3.32 4.75
CA ASP A 1101 52.12 2.88 4.72
C ASP A 1101 52.60 2.23 6.03
N LYS A 1102 51.92 2.49 7.15
CA LYS A 1102 52.18 1.82 8.44
C LYS A 1102 51.77 0.34 8.43
N TYR A 1103 50.89 -0.04 7.52
CA TYR A 1103 50.40 -1.41 7.32
C TYR A 1103 51.06 -2.08 6.12
N ARG A 1104 52.23 -1.62 5.65
CA ARG A 1104 53.00 -2.37 4.66
C ARG A 1104 53.41 -3.71 5.23
N ALA A 1105 53.11 -4.79 4.50
CA ALA A 1105 53.46 -6.14 4.91
C ALA A 1105 54.99 -6.29 4.95
N PRO A 1106 55.60 -6.52 6.13
CA PRO A 1106 57.06 -6.42 6.30
C PRO A 1106 57.84 -7.57 5.66
N ASP A 1107 57.16 -8.69 5.40
CA ASP A 1107 57.66 -9.92 4.80
C ASP A 1107 57.54 -9.96 3.28
N PHE A 1108 57.05 -8.88 2.66
CA PHE A 1108 56.99 -8.71 1.21
C PHE A 1108 58.06 -7.72 0.72
N PRO A 1109 58.56 -7.85 -0.53
CA PRO A 1109 59.56 -6.94 -1.07
C PRO A 1109 59.07 -5.49 -1.05
N ARG A 1110 59.95 -4.58 -0.63
CA ARG A 1110 59.74 -3.13 -0.82
C ARG A 1110 60.19 -2.81 -2.25
N TRP A 1111 59.24 -2.74 -3.18
CA TRP A 1111 59.49 -2.36 -4.56
C TRP A 1111 59.79 -0.86 -4.66
#